data_AF-A0AAT9IAC9-F1
#
_entry.id   AF-A0AAT9IAC9-F1
#
_cell.length_a   1.000
_cell.length_b   1.000
_cell.length_c   1.000
_cell.angle_alpha   90.00
_cell.angle_beta   90.00
_cell.angle_gamma   90.00
#
_symmetry.space_group_name_H-M   'P 1'
#
loop_
_entity.id
_entity.type
_entity.pdbx_description
1 polymer ?
#
loop_
_entity_poly.entity_id
_entity_poly.type
_entity_poly.pdbx_seq_one_letter_code
_entity_poly.pdbx_strand_id
1 'polypeptide(L)'
;MKKNNWLYLFVLALTGALFSACNMGHDKAPRKLEIFFLGHQSKHHNSERLAEMLSQEYFKQGINITYSANPDDLAGEDLKLYDGLIVYANYDSITPAQEKGLLEFVRSGKGFIPLHCASYCFRNSPEVVEMIGGQFKTHQYDSFPAVIVKPEHPVMKGIPAFRTEDETYVHDKISKDIEVLTERVEGDHHEPYTWVRPYGKGRVFYTAYGHDEKTWNNPDFLNLVRNGILWAVGDHVKALHDSLHLPVPTYTPAKIPNYEHRDPAPQLQQPLTPAASVALTQLPPGFEMQLFASEPEISKPICMNWDERGRLWIVETVDYPNMVRENKAEGRDRIKILEDTDGDGKADKFTVFADKLNIPTGFTFINGGVVLAQPPHFLFLKDTNGDDIADERKVIITGWGTFDTHAGPSNLRYGPDNKIWGTVGYSGFKGTIGGSLDTMRFSQGLYEFTPDGKELNFLGSTSNNTWGLGFSEDFDVFLSTANNTHSAHYAIPKRYLDMVSGETEPGIEKIDGHYGMHVVTKNLRQVDVHGGFTAAAGHNLYTARKFPKEYWNRIAFVCEPTGRVIHRAILTPHGSSFKEQDGWNFVASADEWFGPVQAEVGPDGALWMLDWYNFIIQHNPTPEGFETGKGNAYVNPLRDTLRGRIYRIKYKEAKDDKILSLSKDKPDDLVAAMRSTNMFWRTTAQRLLVESGNRKVADQLYKIIQDTHVDEVGINAPAVHALWTLQGLKLLDGQDKKAIDVVTGALHHPAAGVRRAAIQVLPPIEATGKALLASKVFEDKDLRVVLAAVLKVIDLPTSNEIGHQLFEMANQKGRVVEDKWIRKALSIAAVKHHAGIAAASKESGISEKVEIAELGKPDQVIVLKTLPHEMKYDKTVLHAKAGTILEIVFDNVDFMQHNLLILKPGSLARVGEAADQLAETLDGASRQYVPRIPEVLHATPLVNPAEKYSLRFRVPAEPGAYPYICSYPGHWRIMNGVLNVVR
;
A
#
# COMPACT_ATOMS: atom_id res chain seq x y z
N MET A 1 -57.79 -24.72 -15.39
CA MET A 1 -57.26 -25.41 -16.59
C MET A 1 -57.03 -24.39 -17.70
N LYS A 2 -55.77 -24.26 -18.13
CA LYS A 2 -55.26 -23.66 -19.39
C LYS A 2 -55.82 -22.30 -19.83
N LYS A 3 -55.20 -21.20 -19.38
CA LYS A 3 -54.96 -19.93 -20.10
C LYS A 3 -54.29 -18.96 -19.13
N ASN A 4 -52.96 -18.78 -19.23
CA ASN A 4 -52.18 -17.62 -18.74
C ASN A 4 -50.63 -17.80 -18.79
N ASN A 5 -50.10 -18.84 -19.44
CA ASN A 5 -48.64 -19.02 -19.60
C ASN A 5 -48.01 -18.25 -20.77
N TRP A 6 -48.78 -17.58 -21.63
CA TRP A 6 -48.21 -16.88 -22.80
C TRP A 6 -47.76 -15.43 -22.51
N LEU A 7 -48.35 -14.76 -21.51
CA LEU A 7 -48.01 -13.38 -21.19
C LEU A 7 -46.67 -13.27 -20.42
N TYR A 8 -46.34 -14.27 -19.59
CA TYR A 8 -45.07 -14.33 -18.87
C TYR A 8 -43.87 -14.64 -19.78
N LEU A 9 -44.07 -15.47 -20.81
CA LEU A 9 -43.03 -15.78 -21.81
C LEU A 9 -42.72 -14.59 -22.74
N PHE A 10 -43.72 -13.76 -23.04
CA PHE A 10 -43.52 -12.57 -23.89
C PHE A 10 -42.82 -11.42 -23.14
N VAL A 11 -43.10 -11.25 -21.84
CA VAL A 11 -42.42 -10.24 -21.01
C VAL A 11 -40.97 -10.63 -20.72
N LEU A 12 -40.68 -11.92 -20.50
CA LEU A 12 -39.30 -12.43 -20.35
C LEU A 12 -38.47 -12.31 -21.65
N ALA A 13 -39.10 -12.50 -22.81
CA ALA A 13 -38.43 -12.33 -24.11
C ALA A 13 -38.13 -10.85 -24.43
N LEU A 14 -39.01 -9.92 -24.06
CA LEU A 14 -38.79 -8.48 -24.24
C LEU A 14 -37.78 -7.90 -23.25
N THR A 15 -37.72 -8.40 -22.01
CA THR A 15 -36.65 -8.02 -21.06
C THR A 15 -35.29 -8.59 -21.47
N GLY A 16 -35.24 -9.80 -22.05
CA GLY A 16 -34.01 -10.36 -22.62
C GLY A 16 -33.52 -9.61 -23.87
N ALA A 17 -34.43 -9.14 -24.72
CA ALA A 17 -34.10 -8.38 -25.92
C ALA A 17 -33.63 -6.94 -25.62
N LEU A 18 -34.15 -6.30 -24.56
CA LEU A 18 -33.70 -4.97 -24.14
C LEU A 18 -32.34 -5.00 -23.41
N PHE A 19 -32.01 -6.07 -22.68
CA PHE A 19 -30.66 -6.28 -22.15
C PHE A 19 -29.62 -6.59 -23.24
N SER A 20 -30.03 -7.27 -24.33
CA SER A 20 -29.14 -7.52 -25.46
C SER A 20 -28.90 -6.28 -26.33
N ALA A 21 -29.81 -5.30 -26.32
CA ALA A 21 -29.69 -4.08 -27.14
C ALA A 21 -28.74 -3.03 -26.56
N CYS A 22 -28.52 -3.01 -25.23
CA CYS A 22 -27.60 -2.06 -24.61
C CYS A 22 -26.11 -2.44 -24.78
N ASN A 23 -25.81 -3.72 -25.05
CA ASN A 23 -24.44 -4.20 -25.32
C ASN A 23 -24.04 -4.14 -26.81
N MET A 24 -24.96 -3.90 -27.74
CA MET A 24 -24.63 -3.86 -29.18
C MET A 24 -23.98 -2.54 -29.64
N GLY A 25 -23.99 -1.49 -28.81
CA GLY A 25 -23.40 -0.19 -29.15
C GLY A 25 -21.86 -0.17 -29.12
N HIS A 26 -21.25 -0.98 -28.26
CA HIS A 26 -19.79 -1.03 -28.10
C HIS A 26 -19.07 -1.89 -29.16
N ASP A 27 -19.79 -2.75 -29.88
CA ASP A 27 -19.21 -3.81 -30.71
C ASP A 27 -18.78 -3.35 -32.12
N LYS A 28 -18.77 -2.03 -32.35
CA LYS A 28 -18.51 -1.42 -33.68
C LYS A 28 -17.49 -0.29 -33.68
N ALA A 29 -17.03 0.19 -32.51
CA ALA A 29 -16.08 1.29 -32.44
C ALA A 29 -14.63 0.77 -32.52
N PRO A 30 -13.70 1.54 -33.14
CA PRO A 30 -12.29 1.24 -33.06
C PRO A 30 -11.81 1.16 -31.61
N ARG A 31 -11.05 0.12 -31.26
CA ARG A 31 -10.62 -0.15 -29.88
C ARG A 31 -9.34 -0.96 -29.82
N LYS A 32 -8.68 -0.92 -28.66
CA LYS A 32 -7.55 -1.81 -28.36
C LYS A 32 -8.03 -3.26 -28.24
N LEU A 33 -7.13 -4.21 -28.45
CA LEU A 33 -7.34 -5.61 -28.11
C LEU A 33 -7.10 -5.83 -26.63
N GLU A 34 -7.95 -6.64 -26.00
CA GLU A 34 -7.76 -7.06 -24.61
C GLU A 34 -7.33 -8.53 -24.58
N ILE A 35 -6.08 -8.80 -24.21
CA ILE A 35 -5.53 -10.16 -24.18
C ILE A 35 -5.25 -10.58 -22.73
N PHE A 36 -5.83 -11.70 -22.33
CA PHE A 36 -5.53 -12.32 -21.04
C PHE A 36 -4.32 -13.24 -21.20
N PHE A 37 -3.35 -13.12 -20.31
CA PHE A 37 -2.14 -13.93 -20.26
C PHE A 37 -2.18 -14.76 -18.98
N LEU A 38 -2.45 -16.06 -19.12
CA LEU A 38 -2.37 -17.02 -18.02
C LEU A 38 -0.95 -17.60 -17.95
N GLY A 39 -0.24 -17.24 -16.88
CA GLY A 39 1.08 -17.73 -16.52
C GLY A 39 1.07 -18.66 -15.31
N HIS A 40 2.24 -18.93 -14.73
CA HIS A 40 2.40 -19.59 -13.42
C HIS A 40 3.60 -19.03 -12.65
N GLN A 41 3.67 -19.33 -11.36
CA GLN A 41 4.80 -18.98 -10.51
C GLN A 41 6.01 -19.90 -10.76
N SER A 42 6.95 -19.46 -11.61
CA SER A 42 8.22 -20.16 -11.86
C SER A 42 9.31 -19.17 -12.25
N LYS A 43 10.54 -19.48 -11.87
CA LYS A 43 11.73 -18.75 -12.32
C LYS A 43 12.32 -19.30 -13.62
N HIS A 44 12.00 -20.55 -13.97
CA HIS A 44 12.50 -21.19 -15.19
C HIS A 44 11.67 -20.76 -16.40
N HIS A 45 10.34 -20.74 -16.25
CA HIS A 45 9.40 -20.19 -17.21
C HIS A 45 8.78 -18.94 -16.58
N ASN A 46 9.53 -17.83 -16.57
CA ASN A 46 9.14 -16.60 -15.89
C ASN A 46 8.05 -15.85 -16.65
N SER A 47 6.84 -16.41 -16.61
CA SER A 47 5.68 -15.94 -17.37
C SER A 47 5.32 -14.47 -17.09
N GLU A 48 5.51 -13.99 -15.87
CA GLU A 48 5.31 -12.59 -15.48
C GLU A 48 6.24 -11.65 -16.25
N ARG A 49 7.54 -11.97 -16.28
CA ARG A 49 8.52 -11.18 -17.03
C ARG A 49 8.21 -11.15 -18.54
N LEU A 50 7.79 -12.27 -19.09
CA LEU A 50 7.46 -12.39 -20.51
C LEU A 50 6.17 -11.61 -20.85
N ALA A 51 5.16 -11.66 -19.98
CA ALA A 51 3.95 -10.86 -20.12
C ALA A 51 4.26 -9.35 -20.05
N GLU A 52 5.18 -8.93 -19.18
CA GLU A 52 5.65 -7.54 -19.12
C GLU A 52 6.33 -7.11 -20.43
N MET A 53 7.16 -7.97 -21.03
CA MET A 53 7.78 -7.71 -22.34
C MET A 53 6.72 -7.49 -23.43
N LEU A 54 5.67 -8.31 -23.48
CA LEU A 54 4.56 -8.10 -24.43
C LEU A 54 3.79 -6.81 -24.14
N SER A 55 3.56 -6.52 -22.86
CA SER A 55 2.88 -5.29 -22.46
C SER A 55 3.62 -4.06 -23.01
N GLN A 56 4.94 -3.99 -22.83
CA GLN A 56 5.75 -2.88 -23.35
C GLN A 56 5.82 -2.82 -24.88
N GLU A 57 5.88 -3.98 -25.55
CA GLU A 57 6.07 -4.04 -27.00
C GLU A 57 4.77 -3.92 -27.80
N TYR A 58 3.64 -4.39 -27.25
CA TYR A 58 2.37 -4.44 -27.96
C TYR A 58 1.43 -3.31 -27.58
N PHE A 59 1.63 -2.65 -26.43
CA PHE A 59 0.80 -1.50 -26.06
C PHE A 59 0.83 -0.38 -27.10
N LYS A 60 2.03 -0.05 -27.62
CA LYS A 60 2.21 0.93 -28.72
C LYS A 60 1.49 0.56 -30.02
N GLN A 61 1.04 -0.68 -30.13
CA GLN A 61 0.36 -1.23 -31.30
C GLN A 61 -1.14 -1.41 -31.05
N GLY A 62 -1.67 -1.04 -29.88
CA GLY A 62 -3.09 -1.14 -29.57
C GLY A 62 -3.51 -2.48 -28.95
N ILE A 63 -2.59 -3.21 -28.32
CA ILE A 63 -2.89 -4.48 -27.64
C ILE A 63 -2.54 -4.34 -26.16
N ASN A 64 -3.54 -4.52 -25.31
CA ASN A 64 -3.39 -4.56 -23.86
C ASN A 64 -3.16 -6.00 -23.40
N ILE A 65 -2.21 -6.19 -22.48
CA ILE A 65 -1.95 -7.47 -21.82
C ILE A 65 -2.40 -7.37 -20.37
N THR A 66 -3.25 -8.30 -19.95
CA THR A 66 -3.58 -8.51 -18.53
C THR A 66 -3.04 -9.87 -18.10
N TYR A 67 -2.29 -9.93 -17.01
CA TYR A 67 -1.64 -11.15 -16.55
C TYR A 67 -2.28 -11.70 -15.29
N SER A 68 -2.28 -13.03 -15.17
CA SER A 68 -2.55 -13.73 -13.92
C SER A 68 -1.78 -15.05 -13.87
N ALA A 69 -1.40 -15.46 -12.66
CA ALA A 69 -0.89 -16.79 -12.36
C ALA A 69 -1.93 -17.67 -11.64
N ASN A 70 -3.22 -17.29 -11.69
CA ASN A 70 -4.30 -18.02 -11.04
C ASN A 70 -5.18 -18.73 -12.08
N PRO A 71 -5.17 -20.07 -12.17
CA PRO A 71 -6.00 -20.80 -13.11
C PRO A 71 -7.51 -20.69 -12.81
N ASP A 72 -7.91 -20.27 -11.60
CA ASP A 72 -9.33 -20.04 -11.28
C ASP A 72 -9.95 -18.92 -12.14
N ASP A 73 -9.13 -18.02 -12.68
CA ASP A 73 -9.60 -16.96 -13.58
C ASP A 73 -10.17 -17.52 -14.90
N LEU A 74 -9.81 -18.76 -15.28
CA LEU A 74 -10.42 -19.46 -16.41
C LEU A 74 -11.91 -19.76 -16.21
N ALA A 75 -12.36 -19.85 -14.95
CA ALA A 75 -13.77 -20.03 -14.60
C ALA A 75 -14.47 -18.70 -14.28
N GLY A 76 -13.74 -17.58 -14.32
CA GLY A 76 -14.25 -16.26 -13.97
C GLY A 76 -15.16 -15.67 -15.05
N GLU A 77 -16.19 -14.94 -14.60
CA GLU A 77 -17.11 -14.24 -15.51
C GLU A 77 -16.39 -13.18 -16.35
N ASP A 78 -15.29 -12.62 -15.87
CA ASP A 78 -14.52 -11.58 -16.56
C ASP A 78 -13.73 -12.11 -17.75
N LEU A 79 -13.53 -13.44 -17.87
CA LEU A 79 -12.82 -14.01 -19.01
C LEU A 79 -13.48 -13.60 -20.33
N LYS A 80 -14.80 -13.39 -20.35
CA LYS A 80 -15.55 -12.95 -21.55
C LYS A 80 -15.19 -11.54 -22.03
N LEU A 81 -14.60 -10.71 -21.17
CA LEU A 81 -14.18 -9.35 -21.49
C LEU A 81 -12.95 -9.31 -22.40
N TYR A 82 -12.21 -10.42 -22.51
CA TYR A 82 -11.01 -10.52 -23.33
C TYR A 82 -11.32 -11.02 -24.74
N ASP A 83 -10.51 -10.61 -25.71
CA ASP A 83 -10.59 -11.02 -27.12
C ASP A 83 -9.80 -12.30 -27.39
N GLY A 84 -8.74 -12.53 -26.61
CA GLY A 84 -7.90 -13.70 -26.72
C GLY A 84 -7.23 -14.08 -25.40
N LEU A 85 -6.83 -15.34 -25.32
CA LEU A 85 -6.17 -15.95 -24.18
C LEU A 85 -4.81 -16.51 -24.60
N ILE A 86 -3.74 -15.95 -24.06
CA ILE A 86 -2.41 -16.55 -24.07
C ILE A 86 -2.30 -17.50 -22.88
N VAL A 87 -1.77 -18.69 -23.12
CA VAL A 87 -1.30 -19.58 -22.05
C VAL A 87 0.19 -19.75 -22.23
N TYR A 88 0.94 -19.47 -21.17
CA TYR A 88 2.35 -19.79 -21.05
C TYR A 88 2.56 -20.33 -19.64
N ALA A 89 2.22 -21.60 -19.47
CA ALA A 89 2.22 -22.22 -18.16
C ALA A 89 2.58 -23.72 -18.20
N ASN A 90 2.70 -24.33 -17.02
CA ASN A 90 2.94 -25.76 -16.77
C ASN A 90 1.92 -26.35 -15.78
N TYR A 91 0.66 -25.90 -15.86
CA TYR A 91 -0.40 -26.51 -15.05
C TYR A 91 -0.74 -27.89 -15.59
N ASP A 92 -0.45 -28.93 -14.81
CA ASP A 92 -0.71 -30.29 -15.23
C ASP A 92 -2.21 -30.59 -15.42
N SER A 93 -3.03 -30.00 -14.56
CA SER A 93 -4.46 -30.24 -14.52
C SER A 93 -5.26 -28.99 -14.20
N ILE A 94 -6.52 -28.97 -14.65
CA ILE A 94 -7.53 -27.96 -14.34
C ILE A 94 -8.81 -28.60 -13.82
N THR A 95 -9.60 -27.83 -13.08
CA THR A 95 -10.92 -28.26 -12.59
C THR A 95 -11.95 -28.28 -13.72
N PRO A 96 -13.07 -29.03 -13.58
CA PRO A 96 -14.13 -29.03 -14.58
C PRO A 96 -14.72 -27.64 -14.88
N ALA A 97 -14.73 -26.74 -13.90
CA ALA A 97 -15.20 -25.36 -14.09
C ALA A 97 -14.23 -24.55 -14.96
N GLN A 98 -12.93 -24.67 -14.70
CA GLN A 98 -11.87 -24.02 -15.48
C GLN A 98 -11.80 -24.57 -16.91
N GLU A 99 -11.91 -25.89 -17.07
CA GLU A 99 -11.98 -26.55 -18.38
C GLU A 99 -13.18 -26.04 -19.19
N LYS A 100 -14.37 -26.02 -18.56
CA LYS A 100 -15.57 -25.51 -19.20
C LYS A 100 -15.40 -24.05 -19.64
N GLY A 101 -14.91 -23.18 -18.75
CA GLY A 101 -14.72 -21.76 -19.05
C GLY A 101 -13.74 -21.53 -20.20
N LEU A 102 -12.60 -22.23 -20.20
CA LEU A 102 -11.63 -22.21 -21.30
C LEU A 102 -12.24 -22.66 -22.64
N LEU A 103 -12.88 -23.83 -22.67
CA LEU A 103 -13.45 -24.38 -23.90
C LEU A 103 -14.60 -23.51 -24.43
N GLU A 104 -15.47 -23.00 -23.56
CA GLU A 104 -16.56 -22.10 -23.94
C GLU A 104 -16.04 -20.76 -24.47
N PHE A 105 -14.99 -20.19 -23.86
CA PHE A 105 -14.32 -18.98 -24.33
C PHE A 105 -13.90 -19.12 -25.80
N VAL A 106 -13.15 -20.17 -26.14
CA VAL A 106 -12.69 -20.40 -27.52
C VAL A 106 -13.84 -20.76 -28.46
N ARG A 107 -14.73 -21.68 -28.05
CA ARG A 107 -15.89 -22.08 -28.89
C ARG A 107 -16.80 -20.90 -29.23
N SER A 108 -16.89 -19.90 -28.36
CA SER A 108 -17.70 -18.70 -28.57
C SER A 108 -17.16 -17.77 -29.67
N GLY A 109 -15.90 -17.94 -30.09
CA GLY A 109 -15.26 -17.14 -31.13
C GLY A 109 -14.01 -16.38 -30.68
N LYS A 110 -13.59 -16.52 -29.42
CA LYS A 110 -12.41 -15.84 -28.88
C LYS A 110 -11.12 -16.56 -29.29
N GLY A 111 -10.01 -15.82 -29.31
CA GLY A 111 -8.71 -16.35 -29.72
C GLY A 111 -8.03 -17.19 -28.63
N PHE A 112 -7.36 -18.27 -29.01
CA PHE A 112 -6.51 -19.04 -28.10
C PHE A 112 -5.08 -19.10 -28.62
N ILE A 113 -4.13 -18.72 -27.78
CA ILE A 113 -2.73 -18.47 -28.14
C ILE A 113 -1.80 -19.21 -27.16
N PRO A 114 -1.81 -20.56 -27.13
CA PRO A 114 -0.83 -21.32 -26.36
C PRO A 114 0.58 -21.10 -26.92
N LEU A 115 1.54 -20.82 -26.03
CA LEU A 115 2.93 -20.58 -26.39
C LEU A 115 3.84 -21.60 -25.71
N HIS A 116 4.81 -22.13 -26.47
CA HIS A 116 5.89 -22.98 -25.97
C HIS A 116 5.39 -24.13 -25.06
N CYS A 117 5.68 -24.05 -23.75
CA CYS A 117 5.39 -25.08 -22.75
C CYS A 117 3.89 -25.34 -22.55
N ALA A 118 3.02 -24.43 -23.01
CA ALA A 118 1.57 -24.58 -22.93
C ALA A 118 1.03 -25.83 -23.62
N SER A 119 1.77 -26.42 -24.58
CA SER A 119 1.39 -27.71 -25.19
C SER A 119 1.38 -28.88 -24.22
N TYR A 120 1.91 -28.72 -23.00
CA TYR A 120 1.89 -29.72 -21.95
C TYR A 120 1.00 -29.33 -20.76
N CYS A 121 0.24 -28.24 -20.87
CA CYS A 121 -0.79 -27.90 -19.90
C CYS A 121 -2.02 -28.80 -20.01
N PHE A 122 -2.76 -28.90 -18.89
CA PHE A 122 -4.13 -29.38 -18.83
C PHE A 122 -4.31 -30.81 -19.36
N ARG A 123 -3.33 -31.69 -19.12
CA ARG A 123 -3.28 -33.07 -19.64
C ARG A 123 -4.44 -33.94 -19.18
N ASN A 124 -5.12 -33.53 -18.10
CA ASN A 124 -6.34 -34.19 -17.62
C ASN A 124 -7.57 -33.94 -18.51
N SER A 125 -7.49 -32.99 -19.46
CA SER A 125 -8.54 -32.71 -20.45
C SER A 125 -8.07 -33.11 -21.86
N PRO A 126 -8.51 -34.29 -22.37
CA PRO A 126 -8.22 -34.69 -23.74
C PRO A 126 -8.73 -33.67 -24.78
N GLU A 127 -9.82 -32.98 -24.47
CA GLU A 127 -10.39 -31.97 -25.38
C GLU A 127 -9.54 -30.71 -25.45
N VAL A 128 -8.96 -30.25 -24.33
CA VAL A 128 -8.04 -29.10 -24.35
C VAL A 128 -6.73 -29.46 -25.08
N VAL A 129 -6.21 -30.67 -24.89
CA VAL A 129 -5.04 -31.16 -25.63
C VAL A 129 -5.33 -31.19 -27.15
N GLU A 130 -6.48 -31.72 -27.55
CA GLU A 130 -6.94 -31.69 -28.94
C GLU A 130 -7.13 -30.24 -29.44
N MET A 131 -7.61 -29.34 -28.59
CA MET A 131 -7.78 -27.92 -28.92
C MET A 131 -6.46 -27.23 -29.26
N ILE A 132 -5.39 -27.46 -28.47
CA ILE A 132 -4.03 -26.95 -28.72
C ILE A 132 -3.49 -27.47 -30.06
N GLY A 133 -3.79 -28.74 -30.37
CA GLY A 133 -3.43 -29.38 -31.64
C GLY A 133 -2.16 -30.22 -31.61
N GLY A 134 -1.52 -30.34 -30.44
CA GLY A 134 -0.36 -31.20 -30.22
C GLY A 134 0.15 -31.06 -28.79
N GLN A 135 0.86 -32.06 -28.31
CA GLN A 135 1.49 -32.08 -26.99
C GLN A 135 2.98 -32.37 -27.13
N PHE A 136 3.87 -31.60 -26.50
CA PHE A 136 5.29 -31.97 -26.58
C PHE A 136 5.55 -33.30 -25.84
N LYS A 137 6.44 -34.12 -26.39
CA LYS A 137 6.85 -35.43 -25.87
C LYS A 137 8.26 -35.42 -25.31
N THR A 138 9.19 -34.82 -26.05
CA THR A 138 10.60 -34.69 -25.64
C THR A 138 11.11 -33.30 -25.97
N HIS A 139 12.11 -32.85 -25.22
CA HIS A 139 12.71 -31.54 -25.40
C HIS A 139 14.23 -31.57 -25.26
N GLN A 140 14.92 -30.63 -25.91
CA GLN A 140 16.36 -30.40 -25.75
C GLN A 140 16.70 -28.94 -26.08
N TYR A 141 17.83 -28.42 -25.60
CA TYR A 141 18.31 -27.11 -26.06
C TYR A 141 19.04 -27.22 -27.38
N ASP A 142 18.66 -26.36 -28.33
CA ASP A 142 19.35 -26.24 -29.61
C ASP A 142 19.09 -24.85 -30.23
N SER A 143 19.72 -24.57 -31.36
CA SER A 143 19.48 -23.35 -32.12
C SER A 143 19.41 -23.64 -33.62
N PHE A 144 18.22 -23.45 -34.18
CA PHE A 144 17.90 -23.79 -35.56
C PHE A 144 16.97 -22.71 -36.16
N PRO A 145 17.04 -22.44 -37.47
CA PRO A 145 15.99 -21.72 -38.16
C PRO A 145 14.87 -22.71 -38.54
N ALA A 146 13.61 -22.40 -38.24
CA ALA A 146 12.51 -23.17 -38.83
C ALA A 146 12.33 -22.81 -40.32
N VAL A 147 11.92 -23.81 -41.09
CA VAL A 147 11.49 -23.64 -42.48
C VAL A 147 10.07 -23.11 -42.49
N ILE A 148 9.84 -22.01 -43.21
CA ILE A 148 8.50 -21.46 -43.42
C ILE A 148 7.82 -22.23 -44.54
N VAL A 149 6.75 -22.96 -44.21
CA VAL A 149 6.01 -23.82 -45.17
C VAL A 149 4.86 -23.06 -45.84
N LYS A 150 4.30 -22.05 -45.15
CA LYS A 150 3.17 -21.23 -45.60
C LYS A 150 3.48 -19.74 -45.55
N PRO A 151 4.42 -19.22 -46.37
CA PRO A 151 4.86 -17.82 -46.30
C PRO A 151 3.74 -16.81 -46.60
N GLU A 152 2.72 -17.23 -47.36
CA GLU A 152 1.54 -16.43 -47.71
C GLU A 152 0.46 -16.35 -46.61
N HIS A 153 0.53 -17.21 -45.58
CA HIS A 153 -0.46 -17.19 -44.50
C HIS A 153 -0.39 -15.86 -43.72
N PRO A 154 -1.52 -15.25 -43.32
CA PRO A 154 -1.52 -13.95 -42.63
C PRO A 154 -0.59 -13.87 -41.41
N VAL A 155 -0.44 -14.97 -40.66
CA VAL A 155 0.46 -15.06 -39.51
C VAL A 155 1.93 -14.90 -39.91
N MET A 156 2.33 -15.43 -41.07
CA MET A 156 3.71 -15.40 -41.55
C MET A 156 4.06 -14.13 -42.34
N LYS A 157 3.10 -13.24 -42.56
CA LYS A 157 3.31 -12.01 -43.35
C LYS A 157 4.41 -11.14 -42.74
N GLY A 158 5.49 -10.96 -43.50
CA GLY A 158 6.63 -10.13 -43.11
C GLY A 158 7.54 -10.75 -42.06
N ILE A 159 7.37 -12.04 -41.75
CA ILE A 159 8.24 -12.78 -40.83
C ILE A 159 9.34 -13.49 -41.65
N PRO A 160 10.61 -13.11 -41.53
CA PRO A 160 11.70 -13.86 -42.15
C PRO A 160 11.95 -15.16 -41.37
N ALA A 161 12.68 -16.10 -41.97
CA ALA A 161 13.26 -17.19 -41.20
C ALA A 161 14.28 -16.61 -40.22
N PHE A 162 14.05 -16.79 -38.92
CA PHE A 162 14.94 -16.30 -37.86
C PHE A 162 15.51 -17.48 -37.06
N ARG A 163 16.67 -17.26 -36.44
CA ARG A 163 17.32 -18.22 -35.56
C ARG A 163 17.26 -17.70 -34.13
N THR A 164 16.96 -18.58 -33.19
CA THR A 164 17.03 -18.31 -31.76
C THR A 164 17.64 -19.53 -31.05
N GLU A 165 18.23 -19.33 -29.88
CA GLU A 165 18.58 -20.42 -28.97
C GLU A 165 17.35 -20.70 -28.11
N ASP A 166 16.83 -21.94 -28.15
CA ASP A 166 15.55 -22.26 -27.53
C ASP A 166 15.53 -23.69 -26.99
N GLU A 167 14.51 -24.02 -26.20
CA GLU A 167 14.17 -25.39 -25.85
C GLU A 167 13.29 -25.98 -26.96
N THR A 168 13.88 -26.85 -27.79
CA THR A 168 13.22 -27.45 -28.94
C THR A 168 12.36 -28.62 -28.52
N TYR A 169 11.22 -28.80 -29.19
CA TYR A 169 10.25 -29.86 -28.90
C TYR A 169 10.11 -30.83 -30.06
N VAL A 170 9.79 -32.08 -29.71
CA VAL A 170 9.17 -33.08 -30.59
C VAL A 170 7.79 -33.38 -30.03
N HIS A 171 6.75 -33.29 -30.85
CA HIS A 171 5.35 -33.41 -30.41
C HIS A 171 4.79 -34.83 -30.62
N ASP A 172 3.88 -35.21 -29.73
CA ASP A 172 2.94 -36.31 -29.89
C ASP A 172 1.49 -35.79 -29.89
N LYS A 173 0.53 -36.70 -30.13
CA LYS A 173 -0.91 -36.38 -30.18
C LYS A 173 -1.26 -35.21 -31.09
N ILE A 174 -0.55 -35.10 -32.21
CA ILE A 174 -0.78 -34.07 -33.22
C ILE A 174 -2.20 -34.25 -33.78
N SER A 175 -3.01 -33.20 -33.68
CA SER A 175 -4.37 -33.17 -34.22
C SER A 175 -4.33 -33.23 -35.75
N LYS A 176 -5.34 -33.86 -36.36
CA LYS A 176 -5.40 -34.03 -37.82
C LYS A 176 -5.67 -32.73 -38.58
N ASP A 177 -6.20 -31.72 -37.88
CA ASP A 177 -6.74 -30.50 -38.49
C ASP A 177 -5.83 -29.28 -38.23
N ILE A 178 -4.53 -29.49 -38.00
CA ILE A 178 -3.55 -28.38 -37.92
C ILE A 178 -3.12 -27.93 -39.32
N GLU A 179 -3.01 -26.62 -39.50
CA GLU A 179 -2.31 -26.02 -40.64
C GLU A 179 -0.91 -25.59 -40.19
N VAL A 180 0.10 -26.34 -40.62
CA VAL A 180 1.50 -26.11 -40.27
C VAL A 180 2.02 -24.89 -41.03
N LEU A 181 2.53 -23.91 -40.29
CA LEU A 181 3.11 -22.68 -40.83
C LEU A 181 4.63 -22.75 -40.89
N THR A 182 5.26 -23.38 -39.89
CA THR A 182 6.71 -23.61 -39.86
C THR A 182 7.06 -25.01 -39.37
N GLU A 183 8.18 -25.54 -39.87
CA GLU A 183 8.73 -26.84 -39.52
C GLU A 183 10.18 -26.73 -39.05
N ARG A 184 10.56 -27.52 -38.05
CA ARG A 184 11.95 -27.81 -37.71
C ARG A 184 12.39 -29.06 -38.47
N VAL A 185 13.35 -28.91 -39.37
CA VAL A 185 13.80 -30.00 -40.26
C VAL A 185 15.12 -30.58 -39.77
N GLU A 186 15.12 -31.89 -39.45
CA GLU A 186 16.29 -32.65 -39.00
C GLU A 186 16.44 -33.92 -39.85
N GLY A 187 17.25 -33.84 -40.92
CA GLY A 187 17.34 -34.93 -41.90
C GLY A 187 16.01 -35.12 -42.62
N ASP A 188 15.44 -36.33 -42.52
CA ASP A 188 14.11 -36.67 -43.09
C ASP A 188 12.96 -36.36 -42.11
N HIS A 189 13.24 -35.92 -40.87
CA HIS A 189 12.22 -35.57 -39.89
C HIS A 189 11.77 -34.11 -40.04
N HIS A 190 10.48 -33.91 -40.25
CA HIS A 190 9.84 -32.60 -40.38
C HIS A 190 8.91 -32.38 -39.19
N GLU A 191 9.39 -31.68 -38.16
CA GLU A 191 8.65 -31.44 -36.93
C GLU A 191 7.79 -30.17 -37.06
N PRO A 192 6.44 -30.23 -36.95
CA PRO A 192 5.61 -29.04 -36.88
C PRO A 192 6.01 -28.16 -35.70
N TYR A 193 6.27 -26.88 -35.95
CA TYR A 193 6.83 -25.99 -34.94
C TYR A 193 5.98 -24.72 -34.69
N THR A 194 5.24 -24.28 -35.70
CA THR A 194 4.18 -23.27 -35.56
C THR A 194 2.99 -23.71 -36.41
N TRP A 195 1.79 -23.66 -35.85
CA TRP A 195 0.58 -24.03 -36.57
C TRP A 195 -0.63 -23.21 -36.12
N VAL A 196 -1.67 -23.27 -36.94
CA VAL A 196 -2.98 -22.74 -36.63
C VAL A 196 -4.06 -23.78 -36.82
N ARG A 197 -5.19 -23.64 -36.11
CA ARG A 197 -6.38 -24.48 -36.34
C ARG A 197 -7.68 -23.79 -35.90
N PRO A 198 -8.82 -24.11 -36.52
CA PRO A 198 -10.13 -23.70 -36.02
C PRO A 198 -10.55 -24.54 -34.81
N TYR A 199 -11.33 -23.96 -33.89
CA TYR A 199 -11.99 -24.70 -32.83
C TYR A 199 -13.32 -24.04 -32.43
N GLY A 200 -14.44 -24.72 -32.68
CA GLY A 200 -15.76 -24.10 -32.59
C GLY A 200 -15.87 -22.91 -33.55
N LYS A 201 -16.19 -21.71 -33.03
CA LYS A 201 -16.12 -20.45 -33.79
C LYS A 201 -14.78 -19.72 -33.63
N GLY A 202 -13.94 -20.17 -32.71
CA GLY A 202 -12.65 -19.53 -32.39
C GLY A 202 -11.52 -20.05 -33.26
N ARG A 203 -10.35 -19.46 -33.03
CA ARG A 203 -9.11 -19.74 -33.75
C ARG A 203 -7.97 -19.96 -32.76
N VAL A 204 -7.18 -21.00 -33.00
CA VAL A 204 -6.05 -21.40 -32.16
C VAL A 204 -4.76 -21.16 -32.93
N PHE A 205 -3.84 -20.40 -32.35
CA PHE A 205 -2.47 -20.24 -32.84
C PHE A 205 -1.52 -20.85 -31.81
N TYR A 206 -0.64 -21.73 -32.25
CA TYR A 206 0.42 -22.28 -31.40
C TYR A 206 1.78 -22.08 -32.05
N THR A 207 2.78 -21.77 -31.23
CA THR A 207 4.19 -21.87 -31.60
C THR A 207 4.98 -22.52 -30.48
N ALA A 208 5.86 -23.44 -30.84
CA ALA A 208 6.76 -24.11 -29.90
C ALA A 208 7.96 -23.23 -29.51
N TYR A 209 8.19 -22.11 -30.20
CA TYR A 209 9.19 -21.10 -29.81
C TYR A 209 8.82 -20.43 -28.48
N GLY A 210 9.84 -20.05 -27.70
CA GLY A 210 9.69 -19.04 -26.65
C GLY A 210 10.03 -19.50 -25.24
N HIS A 211 11.06 -20.31 -25.03
CA HIS A 211 11.44 -20.79 -23.70
C HIS A 211 11.85 -19.71 -22.69
N ASP A 212 12.64 -18.73 -23.12
CA ASP A 212 13.20 -17.71 -22.23
C ASP A 212 13.39 -16.35 -22.94
N GLU A 213 13.91 -15.35 -22.22
CA GLU A 213 14.04 -14.00 -22.75
C GLU A 213 14.91 -13.91 -24.02
N LYS A 214 15.76 -14.89 -24.34
CA LYS A 214 16.57 -14.85 -25.58
C LYS A 214 15.67 -14.86 -26.81
N THR A 215 14.69 -15.77 -26.84
CA THR A 215 13.70 -15.83 -27.92
C THR A 215 12.78 -14.62 -27.89
N TRP A 216 12.35 -14.17 -26.71
CA TRP A 216 11.42 -13.04 -26.58
C TRP A 216 12.07 -11.68 -26.88
N ASN A 217 13.39 -11.56 -26.83
CA ASN A 217 14.12 -10.39 -27.30
C ASN A 217 14.32 -10.36 -28.83
N ASN A 218 13.95 -11.44 -29.54
CA ASN A 218 14.00 -11.46 -31.00
C ASN A 218 12.77 -10.73 -31.59
N PRO A 219 12.97 -9.63 -32.34
CA PRO A 219 11.86 -8.88 -32.94
C PRO A 219 10.98 -9.71 -33.88
N ASP A 220 11.55 -10.68 -34.58
CA ASP A 220 10.81 -11.53 -35.52
C ASP A 220 9.90 -12.53 -34.79
N PHE A 221 10.32 -13.04 -33.62
CA PHE A 221 9.47 -13.83 -32.75
C PHE A 221 8.33 -13.00 -32.17
N LEU A 222 8.61 -11.78 -31.70
CA LEU A 222 7.56 -10.87 -31.22
C LEU A 222 6.58 -10.51 -32.34
N ASN A 223 7.04 -10.34 -33.58
CA ASN A 223 6.16 -10.12 -34.72
C ASN A 223 5.32 -11.36 -35.05
N LEU A 224 5.89 -12.57 -34.94
CA LEU A 224 5.18 -13.84 -35.13
C LEU A 224 4.04 -13.98 -34.12
N VAL A 225 4.32 -13.80 -32.82
CA VAL A 225 3.31 -13.87 -31.75
C VAL A 225 2.23 -12.80 -31.95
N ARG A 226 2.59 -11.57 -32.30
CA ARG A 226 1.62 -10.51 -32.62
C ARG A 226 0.72 -10.90 -33.78
N ASN A 227 1.28 -11.38 -34.88
CA ASN A 227 0.50 -11.78 -36.04
C ASN A 227 -0.41 -12.98 -35.70
N GLY A 228 0.05 -13.90 -34.85
CA GLY A 228 -0.72 -14.99 -34.27
C GLY A 228 -1.93 -14.50 -33.46
N ILE A 229 -1.73 -13.53 -32.57
CA ILE A 229 -2.80 -12.86 -31.81
C ILE A 229 -3.83 -12.24 -32.75
N LEU A 230 -3.38 -11.41 -33.70
CA LEU A 230 -4.27 -10.71 -34.65
C LEU A 230 -5.09 -11.67 -35.50
N TRP A 231 -4.52 -12.83 -35.85
CA TRP A 231 -5.25 -13.88 -36.57
C TRP A 231 -6.25 -14.62 -35.67
N ALA A 232 -5.84 -14.93 -34.44
CA ALA A 232 -6.62 -15.72 -33.48
C ALA A 232 -7.88 -14.99 -32.96
N VAL A 233 -7.82 -13.67 -32.77
CA VAL A 233 -8.99 -12.88 -32.31
C VAL A 233 -10.12 -12.77 -33.35
N GLY A 234 -9.87 -13.20 -34.58
CA GLY A 234 -10.86 -13.20 -35.66
C GLY A 234 -10.98 -11.87 -36.41
N ASP A 235 -11.58 -11.94 -37.60
CA ASP A 235 -11.51 -10.84 -38.57
C ASP A 235 -12.28 -9.59 -38.15
N HIS A 236 -13.42 -9.75 -37.44
CA HIS A 236 -14.22 -8.63 -36.94
C HIS A 236 -13.45 -7.82 -35.89
N VAL A 237 -12.93 -8.49 -34.86
CA VAL A 237 -12.18 -7.85 -33.78
C VAL A 237 -10.90 -7.22 -34.32
N LYS A 238 -10.19 -7.91 -35.23
CA LYS A 238 -9.04 -7.36 -35.93
C LYS A 238 -9.39 -6.09 -36.73
N ALA A 239 -10.53 -6.05 -37.41
CA ALA A 239 -10.93 -4.86 -38.17
C ALA A 239 -11.19 -3.64 -37.27
N LEU A 240 -11.76 -3.84 -36.07
CA LEU A 240 -11.92 -2.78 -35.07
C LEU A 240 -10.57 -2.27 -34.58
N HIS A 241 -9.64 -3.18 -34.31
CA HIS A 241 -8.27 -2.84 -33.92
C HIS A 241 -7.51 -2.09 -35.02
N ASP A 242 -7.56 -2.56 -36.27
CA ASP A 242 -6.86 -1.92 -37.39
C ASP A 242 -7.41 -0.51 -37.70
N SER A 243 -8.66 -0.24 -37.30
CA SER A 243 -9.28 1.09 -37.43
C SER A 243 -8.91 2.05 -36.29
N LEU A 244 -8.21 1.56 -35.25
CA LEU A 244 -7.79 2.36 -34.10
C LEU A 244 -6.61 3.26 -34.49
N HIS A 245 -6.74 4.56 -34.21
CA HIS A 245 -5.66 5.51 -34.41
C HIS A 245 -5.16 5.99 -33.05
N LEU A 246 -4.04 5.41 -32.59
CA LEU A 246 -3.38 5.86 -31.38
C LEU A 246 -2.59 7.15 -31.65
N PRO A 247 -2.55 8.09 -30.70
CA PRO A 247 -1.72 9.28 -30.83
C PRO A 247 -0.25 8.88 -30.84
N VAL A 248 0.51 9.47 -31.76
CA VAL A 248 1.96 9.27 -31.88
C VAL A 248 2.67 10.45 -31.21
N PRO A 249 3.36 10.25 -30.07
CA PRO A 249 4.05 11.34 -29.41
C PRO A 249 5.21 11.88 -30.25
N THR A 250 5.42 13.19 -30.19
CA THR A 250 6.55 13.86 -30.85
C THR A 250 7.64 14.19 -29.85
N TYR A 251 8.89 14.10 -30.27
CA TYR A 251 10.06 14.26 -29.40
C TYR A 251 10.97 15.40 -29.87
N THR A 252 11.57 16.10 -28.92
CA THR A 252 12.56 17.16 -29.16
C THR A 252 13.80 16.97 -28.30
N PRO A 253 15.00 17.32 -28.79
CA PRO A 253 16.21 17.32 -27.95
C PRO A 253 16.06 18.26 -26.75
N ALA A 254 16.48 17.80 -25.56
CA ALA A 254 16.52 18.61 -24.34
C ALA A 254 17.59 18.08 -23.37
N LYS A 255 18.04 18.91 -22.42
CA LYS A 255 18.97 18.49 -21.36
C LYS A 255 18.20 17.72 -20.28
N ILE A 256 18.17 16.40 -20.42
CA ILE A 256 17.45 15.47 -19.53
C ILE A 256 18.48 14.60 -18.80
N PRO A 257 18.37 14.41 -17.46
CA PRO A 257 19.17 13.42 -16.75
C PRO A 257 19.02 12.01 -17.34
N ASN A 258 20.13 11.38 -17.70
CA ASN A 258 20.16 10.02 -18.25
C ASN A 258 20.60 9.02 -17.18
N TYR A 259 19.77 8.82 -16.14
CA TYR A 259 20.07 7.99 -14.97
C TYR A 259 20.45 6.54 -15.32
N GLU A 260 19.91 6.02 -16.42
CA GLU A 260 20.12 4.65 -16.89
C GLU A 260 21.19 4.54 -17.98
N HIS A 261 21.88 5.63 -18.33
CA HIS A 261 22.88 5.66 -19.40
C HIS A 261 22.39 5.09 -20.74
N ARG A 262 21.12 5.38 -21.11
CA ARG A 262 20.49 4.89 -22.34
C ARG A 262 21.17 5.46 -23.60
N ASP A 263 21.24 4.65 -24.65
CA ASP A 263 21.68 5.04 -25.99
C ASP A 263 20.59 4.66 -27.03
N PRO A 264 19.97 5.62 -27.74
CA PRO A 264 20.19 7.06 -27.62
C PRO A 264 19.68 7.62 -26.28
N ALA A 265 20.25 8.76 -25.86
CA ALA A 265 19.83 9.45 -24.66
C ALA A 265 18.34 9.86 -24.73
N PRO A 266 17.62 9.92 -23.58
CA PRO A 266 16.21 10.30 -23.56
C PRO A 266 15.95 11.67 -24.21
N GLN A 267 14.85 11.77 -24.95
CA GLN A 267 14.37 13.01 -25.55
C GLN A 267 13.13 13.53 -24.80
N LEU A 268 12.82 14.82 -24.97
CA LEU A 268 11.62 15.42 -24.38
C LEU A 268 10.41 15.06 -25.24
N GLN A 269 9.50 14.26 -24.70
CA GLN A 269 8.17 14.10 -25.27
C GLN A 269 7.41 15.43 -25.14
N GLN A 270 6.76 15.89 -26.21
CA GLN A 270 5.85 17.02 -26.12
C GLN A 270 4.58 16.64 -25.33
N PRO A 271 4.03 17.54 -24.50
CA PRO A 271 2.84 17.24 -23.72
C PRO A 271 1.64 16.94 -24.63
N LEU A 272 0.85 15.94 -24.26
CA LEU A 272 -0.35 15.50 -24.95
C LEU A 272 -1.59 16.21 -24.42
N THR A 273 -2.67 16.22 -25.21
CA THR A 273 -4.01 16.58 -24.71
C THR A 273 -4.52 15.52 -23.73
N PRO A 274 -5.49 15.83 -22.84
CA PRO A 274 -6.09 14.82 -21.97
C PRO A 274 -6.60 13.59 -22.72
N ALA A 275 -7.31 13.78 -23.85
CA ALA A 275 -7.83 12.67 -24.65
C ALA A 275 -6.72 11.80 -25.25
N ALA A 276 -5.62 12.40 -25.72
CA ALA A 276 -4.48 11.65 -26.25
C ALA A 276 -3.73 10.89 -25.13
N SER A 277 -3.61 11.48 -23.95
CA SER A 277 -3.02 10.83 -22.77
C SER A 277 -3.82 9.60 -22.31
N VAL A 278 -5.16 9.74 -22.24
CA VAL A 278 -6.07 8.62 -21.92
C VAL A 278 -5.98 7.52 -22.98
N ALA A 279 -5.87 7.86 -24.27
CA ALA A 279 -5.67 6.87 -25.33
C ALA A 279 -4.35 6.07 -25.18
N LEU A 280 -3.33 6.64 -24.53
CA LEU A 280 -2.07 5.97 -24.17
C LEU A 280 -2.06 5.42 -22.75
N THR A 281 -3.24 5.20 -22.16
CA THR A 281 -3.39 4.56 -20.85
C THR A 281 -4.12 3.22 -20.97
N GLN A 282 -3.70 2.23 -20.17
CA GLN A 282 -4.34 0.93 -19.98
C GLN A 282 -5.13 0.95 -18.67
N LEU A 283 -6.32 0.35 -18.71
CA LEU A 283 -7.17 0.02 -17.57
C LEU A 283 -7.53 -1.47 -17.64
N PRO A 284 -7.90 -2.12 -16.52
CA PRO A 284 -8.54 -3.42 -16.56
C PRO A 284 -9.80 -3.39 -17.44
N PRO A 285 -10.09 -4.46 -18.19
CA PRO A 285 -11.34 -4.56 -18.94
C PRO A 285 -12.56 -4.33 -18.05
N GLY A 286 -13.60 -3.71 -18.62
CA GLY A 286 -14.81 -3.33 -17.87
C GLY A 286 -14.73 -1.96 -17.19
N PHE A 287 -13.56 -1.31 -17.15
CA PHE A 287 -13.42 0.05 -16.63
C PHE A 287 -13.32 1.11 -17.73
N GLU A 288 -13.63 2.35 -17.37
CA GLU A 288 -13.43 3.54 -18.21
C GLU A 288 -12.87 4.70 -17.40
N MET A 289 -12.02 5.51 -18.02
CA MET A 289 -11.45 6.72 -17.45
C MET A 289 -12.12 7.95 -18.06
N GLN A 290 -12.70 8.80 -17.21
CA GLN A 290 -13.38 10.02 -17.59
C GLN A 290 -12.59 11.22 -17.07
N LEU A 291 -12.34 12.21 -17.92
CA LEU A 291 -11.75 13.48 -17.49
C LEU A 291 -12.79 14.29 -16.71
N PHE A 292 -12.47 14.69 -15.48
CA PHE A 292 -13.31 15.58 -14.68
C PHE A 292 -12.87 17.04 -14.79
N ALA A 293 -11.57 17.30 -14.69
CA ALA A 293 -10.98 18.65 -14.82
C ALA A 293 -9.53 18.56 -15.31
N SER A 294 -9.06 19.59 -16.02
CA SER A 294 -7.67 19.71 -16.49
C SER A 294 -7.20 21.17 -16.47
N GLU A 295 -5.95 21.40 -16.82
CA GLU A 295 -5.47 22.72 -17.21
C GLU A 295 -6.32 23.34 -18.36
N PRO A 296 -6.50 24.68 -18.40
CA PRO A 296 -5.98 25.69 -17.46
C PRO A 296 -6.84 25.94 -16.20
N GLU A 297 -8.02 25.34 -16.09
CA GLU A 297 -8.96 25.59 -14.97
C GLU A 297 -8.38 25.14 -13.63
N ILE A 298 -7.58 24.07 -13.66
CA ILE A 298 -6.77 23.61 -12.54
C ILE A 298 -5.27 23.61 -12.85
N SER A 299 -4.47 23.56 -11.79
CA SER A 299 -3.00 23.51 -11.90
C SER A 299 -2.38 22.73 -10.76
N LYS A 300 -1.56 21.72 -11.09
CA LYS A 300 -0.79 20.92 -10.11
C LYS A 300 -1.57 20.48 -8.86
N PRO A 301 -2.64 19.71 -9.00
CA PRO A 301 -3.32 19.16 -7.84
C PRO A 301 -2.40 18.15 -7.14
N ILE A 302 -2.23 18.29 -5.81
CA ILE A 302 -1.38 17.39 -4.99
C ILE A 302 -2.19 16.60 -3.95
N CYS A 303 -3.37 17.11 -3.57
CA CYS A 303 -4.27 16.44 -2.65
C CYS A 303 -5.72 16.73 -3.04
N MET A 304 -6.61 15.74 -2.93
CA MET A 304 -8.05 15.87 -3.08
C MET A 304 -8.83 15.24 -1.91
N ASN A 305 -10.03 15.77 -1.65
CA ASN A 305 -11.01 15.23 -0.71
C ASN A 305 -12.42 15.77 -1.05
N TRP A 306 -13.48 15.26 -0.41
CA TRP A 306 -14.87 15.71 -0.66
C TRP A 306 -15.53 16.23 0.61
N ASP A 307 -16.34 17.27 0.47
CA ASP A 307 -17.15 17.80 1.58
C ASP A 307 -18.45 16.99 1.79
N GLU A 308 -19.21 17.29 2.84
CA GLU A 308 -20.48 16.62 3.13
C GLU A 308 -21.59 16.79 2.08
N ARG A 309 -21.37 17.61 1.05
CA ARG A 309 -22.25 17.78 -0.11
C ARG A 309 -21.77 16.98 -1.33
N GLY A 310 -20.65 16.26 -1.21
CA GLY A 310 -20.03 15.47 -2.27
C GLY A 310 -19.29 16.31 -3.31
N ARG A 311 -18.98 17.58 -3.03
CA ARG A 311 -18.19 18.43 -3.95
C ARG A 311 -16.72 18.09 -3.83
N LEU A 312 -15.99 18.11 -4.95
CA LEU A 312 -14.56 17.83 -4.95
C LEU A 312 -13.78 19.05 -4.49
N TRP A 313 -12.84 18.86 -3.57
CA TRP A 313 -11.91 19.89 -3.10
C TRP A 313 -10.49 19.46 -3.43
N ILE A 314 -9.68 20.38 -3.94
CA ILE A 314 -8.28 20.12 -4.28
C ILE A 314 -7.34 21.15 -3.67
N VAL A 315 -6.13 20.70 -3.37
CA VAL A 315 -4.97 21.56 -3.13
C VAL A 315 -4.18 21.69 -4.41
N GLU A 316 -3.98 22.92 -4.87
CA GLU A 316 -3.11 23.25 -6.00
C GLU A 316 -1.79 23.83 -5.50
N THR A 317 -0.66 23.29 -5.99
CA THR A 317 0.67 23.76 -5.59
C THR A 317 1.54 24.21 -6.76
N VAL A 318 1.58 25.51 -6.98
CA VAL A 318 2.40 26.18 -7.99
C VAL A 318 3.80 26.50 -7.45
N ASP A 319 3.90 26.72 -6.14
CA ASP A 319 5.17 27.03 -5.46
C ASP A 319 6.06 25.77 -5.22
N TYR A 320 5.49 24.56 -5.22
CA TYR A 320 6.27 23.33 -5.08
C TYR A 320 7.19 23.05 -6.30
N PRO A 321 8.42 22.53 -6.10
CA PRO A 321 9.05 22.21 -4.81
C PRO A 321 9.91 23.34 -4.23
N ASN A 322 10.44 24.23 -5.07
CA ASN A 322 11.58 25.07 -4.68
C ASN A 322 11.21 26.48 -4.18
N MET A 323 9.95 26.93 -4.31
CA MET A 323 9.53 28.26 -3.85
C MET A 323 9.15 28.25 -2.36
N VAL A 324 10.08 27.83 -1.51
CA VAL A 324 9.90 27.88 -0.05
C VAL A 324 10.01 29.34 0.43
N ARG A 325 8.89 29.89 0.91
CA ARG A 325 8.79 31.29 1.34
C ARG A 325 8.93 31.43 2.85
N GLU A 326 9.63 32.49 3.28
CA GLU A 326 9.68 32.90 4.69
C GLU A 326 8.32 33.47 5.11
N ASN A 327 7.78 34.42 4.34
CA ASN A 327 6.42 34.90 4.50
C ASN A 327 5.43 34.02 3.73
N LYS A 328 4.74 33.13 4.45
CA LYS A 328 3.78 32.19 3.86
C LYS A 328 2.58 32.88 3.21
N ALA A 329 2.23 34.12 3.62
CA ALA A 329 1.13 34.89 3.04
C ALA A 329 1.40 35.39 1.61
N GLU A 330 2.64 35.31 1.14
CA GLU A 330 3.03 35.57 -0.26
C GLU A 330 2.95 34.31 -1.14
N GLY A 331 2.51 33.20 -0.55
CA GLY A 331 2.31 31.96 -1.26
C GLY A 331 1.26 32.08 -2.37
N ARG A 332 1.41 31.28 -3.42
CA ARG A 332 0.49 31.28 -4.58
C ARG A 332 -0.40 30.04 -4.65
N ASP A 333 -0.24 29.14 -3.69
CA ASP A 333 -0.99 27.89 -3.61
C ASP A 333 -2.37 28.16 -3.01
N ARG A 334 -3.32 27.25 -3.29
CA ARG A 334 -4.74 27.47 -3.01
C ARG A 334 -5.50 26.18 -2.82
N ILE A 335 -6.62 26.27 -2.11
CA ILE A 335 -7.66 25.24 -2.07
C ILE A 335 -8.78 25.67 -3.01
N LYS A 336 -9.20 24.78 -3.91
CA LYS A 336 -10.35 25.01 -4.81
C LYS A 336 -11.44 23.97 -4.59
N ILE A 337 -12.68 24.41 -4.74
CA ILE A 337 -13.87 23.57 -4.84
C ILE A 337 -14.24 23.45 -6.32
N LEU A 338 -14.44 22.22 -6.78
CA LEU A 338 -14.84 21.88 -8.13
C LEU A 338 -16.23 21.23 -8.09
N GLU A 339 -17.13 21.75 -8.93
CA GLU A 339 -18.50 21.29 -9.02
C GLU A 339 -18.87 20.99 -10.48
N ASP A 340 -19.62 19.92 -10.66
CA ASP A 340 -20.36 19.57 -11.88
C ASP A 340 -21.81 20.01 -11.64
N THR A 341 -22.21 21.14 -12.21
CA THR A 341 -23.51 21.77 -11.93
C THR A 341 -24.57 21.39 -12.95
N ASP A 342 -24.18 20.85 -14.11
CA ASP A 342 -25.10 20.36 -15.15
C ASP A 342 -25.23 18.82 -15.21
N GLY A 343 -24.36 18.08 -14.50
CA GLY A 343 -24.39 16.63 -14.36
C GLY A 343 -23.75 15.88 -15.53
N ASP A 344 -22.95 16.53 -16.38
CA ASP A 344 -22.29 15.89 -17.52
C ASP A 344 -21.05 15.05 -17.14
N GLY A 345 -20.66 15.07 -15.87
CA GLY A 345 -19.51 14.37 -15.33
C GLY A 345 -18.21 15.17 -15.36
N LYS A 346 -18.24 16.47 -15.64
CA LYS A 346 -17.08 17.38 -15.65
C LYS A 346 -17.31 18.57 -14.72
N ALA A 347 -16.23 19.12 -14.20
CA ALA A 347 -16.31 20.36 -13.44
C ALA A 347 -16.58 21.55 -14.38
N ASP A 348 -17.62 22.33 -14.09
CA ASP A 348 -17.98 23.57 -14.80
C ASP A 348 -17.88 24.81 -13.89
N LYS A 349 -17.81 24.60 -12.56
CA LYS A 349 -17.69 25.67 -11.57
C LYS A 349 -16.49 25.45 -10.66
N PHE A 350 -15.70 26.52 -10.49
CA PHE A 350 -14.46 26.53 -9.73
C PHE A 350 -14.47 27.67 -8.72
N THR A 351 -14.42 27.35 -7.43
CA THR A 351 -14.42 28.34 -6.33
C THR A 351 -13.10 28.26 -5.57
N VAL A 352 -12.40 29.38 -5.39
CA VAL A 352 -11.21 29.42 -4.52
C VAL A 352 -11.66 29.57 -3.08
N PHE A 353 -11.56 28.49 -2.30
CA PHE A 353 -11.92 28.49 -0.88
C PHE A 353 -10.88 29.22 -0.03
N ALA A 354 -9.59 28.96 -0.28
CA ALA A 354 -8.50 29.60 0.44
C ALA A 354 -7.30 29.84 -0.49
N ASP A 355 -6.68 31.01 -0.37
CA ASP A 355 -5.48 31.40 -1.12
C ASP A 355 -4.31 31.73 -0.16
N LYS A 356 -3.22 32.24 -0.73
CA LYS A 356 -2.03 32.69 0.02
C LYS A 356 -1.42 31.55 0.86
N LEU A 357 -1.37 30.37 0.26
CA LEU A 357 -0.75 29.17 0.82
C LEU A 357 0.61 28.93 0.18
N ASN A 358 1.53 28.30 0.91
CA ASN A 358 2.87 27.97 0.41
C ASN A 358 3.21 26.51 0.71
N ILE A 359 3.19 25.69 -0.33
CA ILE A 359 3.46 24.26 -0.33
C ILE A 359 2.60 23.48 0.69
N PRO A 360 1.26 23.61 0.63
CA PRO A 360 0.38 22.66 1.30
C PRO A 360 0.46 21.27 0.65
N THR A 361 0.31 20.23 1.45
CA THR A 361 0.53 18.82 1.03
C THR A 361 -0.65 17.90 1.31
N GLY A 362 -1.64 18.34 2.09
CA GLY A 362 -2.84 17.56 2.35
C GLY A 362 -3.83 18.27 3.26
N PHE A 363 -5.09 17.82 3.26
CA PHE A 363 -6.13 18.38 4.14
C PHE A 363 -7.24 17.37 4.45
N THR A 364 -7.96 17.60 5.55
CA THR A 364 -9.19 16.85 5.90
C THR A 364 -10.22 17.76 6.55
N PHE A 365 -11.50 17.41 6.44
CA PHE A 365 -12.61 18.20 6.99
C PHE A 365 -12.82 17.94 8.48
N ILE A 366 -13.04 19.02 9.25
CA ILE A 366 -13.46 18.99 10.66
C ILE A 366 -14.24 20.27 11.02
N ASN A 367 -15.16 20.21 11.99
CA ASN A 367 -15.80 21.34 12.66
C ASN A 367 -16.36 22.43 11.71
N GLY A 368 -16.87 22.02 10.55
CA GLY A 368 -17.36 22.92 9.48
C GLY A 368 -16.27 23.66 8.69
N GLY A 369 -15.02 23.21 8.75
CA GLY A 369 -13.88 23.72 7.99
C GLY A 369 -12.89 22.60 7.64
N VAL A 370 -11.62 22.95 7.42
CA VAL A 370 -10.55 22.00 7.06
C VAL A 370 -9.30 22.22 7.92
N VAL A 371 -8.61 21.12 8.25
CA VAL A 371 -7.19 21.16 8.67
C VAL A 371 -6.33 20.99 7.44
N LEU A 372 -5.40 21.91 7.23
CA LEU A 372 -4.46 21.94 6.12
C LEU A 372 -3.03 21.68 6.63
N ALA A 373 -2.36 20.68 6.04
CA ALA A 373 -0.95 20.44 6.23
C ALA A 373 -0.12 21.42 5.38
N GLN A 374 0.44 22.46 6.01
CA GLN A 374 1.30 23.44 5.35
C GLN A 374 2.54 23.79 6.19
N PRO A 375 3.64 23.01 6.09
CA PRO A 375 4.82 23.21 6.92
C PRO A 375 5.37 24.66 6.91
N PRO A 376 5.75 25.21 8.09
CA PRO A 376 5.91 24.54 9.37
C PRO A 376 4.64 24.49 10.25
N HIS A 377 3.49 24.93 9.73
CA HIS A 377 2.25 25.11 10.49
C HIS A 377 1.08 24.33 9.90
N PHE A 378 0.38 23.56 10.72
CA PHE A 378 -0.96 23.14 10.35
C PHE A 378 -1.94 24.27 10.61
N LEU A 379 -2.83 24.48 9.65
CA LEU A 379 -3.82 25.54 9.66
C LEU A 379 -5.22 24.96 9.77
N PHE A 380 -6.08 25.56 10.58
CA PHE A 380 -7.53 25.40 10.49
C PHE A 380 -8.09 26.56 9.66
N LEU A 381 -8.85 26.22 8.62
CA LEU A 381 -9.48 27.15 7.69
C LEU A 381 -10.99 26.91 7.69
N LYS A 382 -11.79 27.97 7.76
CA LYS A 382 -13.25 27.84 7.83
C LYS A 382 -13.95 29.03 7.18
N ASP A 383 -15.06 28.74 6.50
CA ASP A 383 -16.07 29.71 6.10
C ASP A 383 -17.12 29.83 7.23
N THR A 384 -17.35 31.05 7.71
CA THR A 384 -18.33 31.33 8.78
C THR A 384 -19.60 32.02 8.29
N ASN A 385 -19.68 32.37 7.00
CA ASN A 385 -20.77 33.14 6.42
C ASN A 385 -21.53 32.43 5.28
N GLY A 386 -20.98 31.34 4.73
CA GLY A 386 -21.63 30.48 3.74
C GLY A 386 -21.36 30.86 2.28
N ASP A 387 -20.36 31.68 2.00
CA ASP A 387 -19.95 32.08 0.64
C ASP A 387 -18.91 31.13 0.01
N ASP A 388 -18.59 30.02 0.67
CA ASP A 388 -17.55 29.05 0.28
C ASP A 388 -16.14 29.68 0.23
N ILE A 389 -15.88 30.74 1.02
CA ILE A 389 -14.56 31.37 1.19
C ILE A 389 -14.13 31.33 2.67
N ALA A 390 -12.90 30.90 2.93
CA ALA A 390 -12.36 30.87 4.29
C ALA A 390 -12.13 32.28 4.84
N ASP A 391 -12.92 32.68 5.83
CA ASP A 391 -12.78 33.93 6.59
C ASP A 391 -12.09 33.73 7.95
N GLU A 392 -11.97 32.49 8.41
CA GLU A 392 -11.24 32.10 9.61
C GLU A 392 -9.96 31.33 9.24
N ARG A 393 -8.81 31.76 9.79
CA ARG A 393 -7.50 31.11 9.61
C ARG A 393 -6.75 31.04 10.94
N LYS A 394 -6.50 29.84 11.45
CA LYS A 394 -5.83 29.61 12.74
C LYS A 394 -4.68 28.62 12.61
N VAL A 395 -3.55 28.90 13.25
CA VAL A 395 -2.48 27.90 13.42
C VAL A 395 -2.87 26.95 14.55
N ILE A 396 -2.86 25.64 14.30
CA ILE A 396 -3.25 24.64 15.31
C ILE A 396 -2.07 23.77 15.78
N ILE A 397 -1.09 23.49 14.91
CA ILE A 397 0.11 22.74 15.26
C ILE A 397 1.32 23.40 14.58
N THR A 398 2.42 23.57 15.31
CA THR A 398 3.69 24.09 14.79
C THR A 398 4.81 23.12 15.11
N GLY A 399 5.81 23.01 14.22
CA GLY A 399 6.98 22.15 14.42
C GLY A 399 7.28 21.23 13.25
N TRP A 400 6.51 21.32 12.15
CA TRP A 400 6.72 20.52 10.96
C TRP A 400 7.95 20.99 10.18
N GLY A 401 8.83 20.06 9.80
CA GLY A 401 10.03 20.37 9.06
C GLY A 401 9.74 20.90 7.65
N THR A 402 10.62 21.78 7.18
CA THR A 402 10.55 22.41 5.84
C THR A 402 11.81 22.19 5.02
N PHE A 403 12.80 21.44 5.54
CA PHE A 403 14.10 21.32 4.89
C PHE A 403 14.03 20.56 3.57
N ASP A 404 13.12 19.58 3.47
CA ASP A 404 12.83 18.89 2.22
C ASP A 404 11.32 18.85 1.97
N THR A 405 10.90 19.55 0.91
CA THR A 405 9.48 19.80 0.62
C THR A 405 8.72 18.55 0.19
N HIS A 406 9.41 17.53 -0.35
CA HIS A 406 8.77 16.25 -0.68
C HIS A 406 8.75 15.29 0.50
N ALA A 407 9.42 15.59 1.61
CA ALA A 407 9.45 14.73 2.80
C ALA A 407 8.63 15.29 3.97
N GLY A 408 7.75 16.26 3.68
CA GLY A 408 6.88 16.88 4.67
C GLY A 408 5.75 15.97 5.18
N PRO A 409 4.94 16.48 6.12
CA PRO A 409 3.68 15.84 6.49
C PRO A 409 2.71 15.77 5.30
N SER A 410 1.91 14.72 5.20
CA SER A 410 0.95 14.53 4.11
C SER A 410 -0.19 13.59 4.55
N ASN A 411 -1.11 13.30 3.61
CA ASN A 411 -2.18 12.30 3.76
C ASN A 411 -3.05 12.48 5.03
N LEU A 412 -3.49 13.70 5.32
CA LEU A 412 -4.40 13.93 6.44
C LEU A 412 -5.74 13.22 6.20
N ARG A 413 -6.20 12.40 7.15
CA ARG A 413 -7.48 11.69 7.10
C ARG A 413 -8.21 11.75 8.44
N TYR A 414 -9.53 11.87 8.41
CA TYR A 414 -10.36 11.65 9.59
C TYR A 414 -10.54 10.13 9.81
N GLY A 415 -10.02 9.63 10.92
CA GLY A 415 -10.09 8.22 11.29
C GLY A 415 -11.44 7.84 11.89
N PRO A 416 -11.88 6.57 11.73
CA PRO A 416 -12.99 6.00 12.48
C PRO A 416 -12.92 6.22 13.99
N ASP A 417 -11.75 6.39 14.59
CA ASP A 417 -11.60 6.66 16.03
C ASP A 417 -11.81 8.14 16.45
N ASN A 418 -12.31 8.98 15.53
CA ASN A 418 -12.57 10.40 15.72
C ASN A 418 -11.30 11.27 15.89
N LYS A 419 -10.15 10.78 15.42
CA LYS A 419 -8.89 11.53 15.35
C LYS A 419 -8.50 11.84 13.92
N ILE A 420 -7.57 12.77 13.75
CA ILE A 420 -6.93 13.03 12.45
C ILE A 420 -5.62 12.25 12.39
N TRP A 421 -5.47 11.45 11.35
CA TRP A 421 -4.28 10.66 11.07
C TRP A 421 -3.50 11.32 9.93
N GLY A 422 -2.18 11.13 9.92
CA GLY A 422 -1.32 11.59 8.84
C GLY A 422 0.04 10.92 8.85
N THR A 423 0.78 11.10 7.77
CA THR A 423 2.15 10.59 7.64
C THR A 423 3.12 11.73 7.49
N VAL A 424 4.39 11.50 7.80
CA VAL A 424 5.48 12.46 7.55
C VAL A 424 6.70 11.72 7.04
N GLY A 425 7.35 12.30 6.03
CA GLY A 425 8.69 11.88 5.62
C GLY A 425 9.77 12.45 6.55
N TYR A 426 11.04 12.24 6.21
CA TYR A 426 12.17 12.59 7.05
C TYR A 426 12.34 14.10 7.34
N SER A 427 11.51 15.00 6.76
CA SER A 427 11.43 16.38 7.24
C SER A 427 10.97 16.46 8.70
N GLY A 428 10.16 15.50 9.12
CA GLY A 428 9.85 15.23 10.52
C GLY A 428 9.12 16.33 11.26
N PHE A 429 9.09 16.15 12.57
CA PHE A 429 8.46 17.03 13.53
C PHE A 429 9.40 17.33 14.68
N LYS A 430 9.43 18.60 15.10
CA LYS A 430 10.07 19.06 16.35
C LYS A 430 9.29 20.25 16.88
N GLY A 431 8.55 20.04 17.98
CA GLY A 431 7.73 21.10 18.57
C GLY A 431 7.08 20.70 19.89
N THR A 432 6.40 21.65 20.51
CA THR A 432 5.55 21.43 21.68
C THR A 432 4.09 21.34 21.26
N ILE A 433 3.29 20.57 22.01
CA ILE A 433 1.88 20.28 21.69
C ILE A 433 1.01 20.59 22.91
N GLY A 434 -0.17 21.18 22.68
CA GLY A 434 -1.17 21.38 23.73
C GLY A 434 -0.73 22.27 24.92
N GLY A 435 0.32 23.07 24.76
CA GLY A 435 0.92 23.84 25.86
C GLY A 435 1.89 23.05 26.75
N SER A 436 2.25 21.83 26.37
CA SER A 436 3.32 21.06 27.03
C SER A 436 4.66 21.80 26.96
N LEU A 437 5.46 21.68 28.02
CA LEU A 437 6.84 22.15 28.04
C LEU A 437 7.80 21.15 27.37
N ASP A 438 7.37 19.89 27.22
CA ASP A 438 8.17 18.84 26.61
C ASP A 438 8.15 18.95 25.08
N THR A 439 9.34 18.93 24.49
CA THR A 439 9.48 18.93 23.03
C THR A 439 9.33 17.51 22.50
N MET A 440 8.33 17.30 21.65
CA MET A 440 8.17 16.06 20.90
C MET A 440 9.04 16.12 19.63
N ARG A 441 9.69 15.00 19.28
CA ARG A 441 10.51 14.86 18.08
C ARG A 441 10.38 13.48 17.46
N PHE A 442 10.14 13.45 16.15
CA PHE A 442 10.20 12.22 15.34
C PHE A 442 10.60 12.57 13.90
N SER A 443 11.22 11.62 13.20
CA SER A 443 11.82 11.84 11.87
C SER A 443 10.84 11.51 10.75
N GLN A 444 10.41 10.25 10.62
CA GLN A 444 9.43 9.83 9.61
C GLN A 444 8.51 8.77 10.20
N GLY A 445 7.27 8.73 9.74
CA GLY A 445 6.33 7.70 10.16
C GLY A 445 4.88 8.16 10.20
N LEU A 446 4.12 7.43 11.02
CA LEU A 446 2.69 7.60 11.21
C LEU A 446 2.40 8.36 12.50
N TYR A 447 1.45 9.30 12.45
CA TYR A 447 0.98 10.04 13.62
C TYR A 447 -0.54 10.22 13.59
N GLU A 448 -1.10 10.52 14.75
CA GLU A 448 -2.49 10.94 14.91
C GLU A 448 -2.58 12.14 15.85
N PHE A 449 -3.62 12.95 15.73
CA PHE A 449 -3.91 14.04 16.65
C PHE A 449 -5.40 14.29 16.82
N THR A 450 -5.79 14.92 17.93
CA THR A 450 -7.19 15.31 18.17
C THR A 450 -7.64 16.40 17.19
N PRO A 451 -8.93 16.49 16.82
CA PRO A 451 -9.42 17.52 15.91
C PRO A 451 -9.10 18.98 16.33
N ASP A 452 -8.87 19.23 17.62
CA ASP A 452 -8.47 20.55 18.13
C ASP A 452 -6.95 20.79 18.14
N GLY A 453 -6.14 19.81 17.72
CA GLY A 453 -4.69 19.88 17.62
C GLY A 453 -3.94 19.84 18.95
N LYS A 454 -4.62 19.56 20.08
CA LYS A 454 -4.03 19.64 21.41
C LYS A 454 -3.32 18.38 21.88
N GLU A 455 -3.61 17.22 21.28
CA GLU A 455 -2.93 15.96 21.56
C GLU A 455 -2.40 15.39 20.25
N LEU A 456 -1.10 15.10 20.19
CA LEU A 456 -0.41 14.50 19.04
C LEU A 456 0.34 13.27 19.53
N ASN A 457 0.09 12.13 18.88
CA ASN A 457 0.75 10.87 19.18
C ASN A 457 1.54 10.39 17.96
N PHE A 458 2.80 10.00 18.19
CA PHE A 458 3.59 9.30 17.19
C PHE A 458 3.36 7.80 17.33
N LEU A 459 2.94 7.16 16.24
CA LEU A 459 2.39 5.80 16.27
C LEU A 459 3.40 4.73 15.87
N GLY A 460 4.38 5.07 15.02
CA GLY A 460 5.42 4.16 14.58
C GLY A 460 6.28 4.77 13.46
N SER A 461 7.54 4.35 13.41
CA SER A 461 8.50 4.78 12.37
C SER A 461 8.34 3.96 11.09
N THR A 462 8.60 4.58 9.96
CA THR A 462 8.59 3.94 8.64
C THR A 462 9.99 3.84 8.04
N SER A 463 10.14 3.06 6.97
CA SER A 463 11.42 2.83 6.28
C SER A 463 12.01 4.07 5.63
N ASN A 464 11.17 4.99 5.14
CA ASN A 464 11.61 6.16 4.38
C ASN A 464 10.49 7.23 4.33
N ASN A 465 10.60 8.17 3.39
CA ASN A 465 9.60 9.17 3.09
C ASN A 465 8.21 8.55 2.85
N THR A 466 7.25 8.89 3.70
CA THR A 466 5.96 8.20 3.78
C THR A 466 4.85 9.07 3.20
N TRP A 467 4.28 8.59 2.08
CA TRP A 467 3.23 9.27 1.32
C TRP A 467 1.99 8.40 1.11
N GLY A 468 1.93 7.21 1.69
CA GLY A 468 0.72 6.38 1.71
C GLY A 468 0.12 6.28 3.10
N LEU A 469 -1.20 6.46 3.16
CA LEU A 469 -2.04 6.12 4.30
C LEU A 469 -3.42 5.73 3.78
N GLY A 470 -3.98 4.64 4.27
CA GLY A 470 -5.38 4.29 4.06
C GLY A 470 -5.92 3.32 5.10
N PHE A 471 -7.25 3.16 5.09
CA PHE A 471 -7.99 2.39 6.07
C PHE A 471 -8.86 1.32 5.41
N SER A 472 -8.96 0.15 6.05
CA SER A 472 -10.04 -0.79 5.78
C SER A 472 -11.34 -0.32 6.44
N GLU A 473 -12.47 -0.88 6.01
CA GLU A 473 -13.78 -0.65 6.62
C GLU A 473 -13.90 -1.20 8.05
N ASP A 474 -12.98 -2.11 8.43
CA ASP A 474 -12.85 -2.61 9.80
C ASP A 474 -11.88 -1.77 10.64
N PHE A 475 -11.23 -0.75 10.04
CA PHE A 475 -10.19 0.11 10.63
C PHE A 475 -8.82 -0.56 10.85
N ASP A 476 -8.39 -1.39 9.90
CA ASP A 476 -6.96 -1.72 9.72
C ASP A 476 -6.27 -0.54 9.01
N VAL A 477 -5.00 -0.30 9.32
CA VAL A 477 -4.25 0.86 8.81
C VAL A 477 -3.08 0.41 7.94
N PHE A 478 -3.03 0.93 6.72
CA PHE A 478 -2.00 0.59 5.74
C PHE A 478 -1.24 1.83 5.25
N LEU A 479 -0.01 1.61 4.81
CA LEU A 479 0.96 2.65 4.48
C LEU A 479 1.75 2.29 3.22
N SER A 480 2.33 3.30 2.57
CA SER A 480 3.38 3.13 1.56
C SER A 480 4.48 4.17 1.76
N THR A 481 5.70 3.83 1.35
CA THR A 481 6.86 4.74 1.38
C THR A 481 7.59 4.74 0.05
N ALA A 482 8.33 5.82 -0.21
CA ALA A 482 9.34 5.84 -1.25
C ALA A 482 10.41 4.74 -1.01
N ASN A 483 11.09 4.37 -2.09
CA ASN A 483 12.21 3.43 -2.16
C ASN A 483 11.92 2.04 -1.55
N ASN A 484 11.10 1.25 -2.24
CA ASN A 484 10.81 -0.17 -1.94
C ASN A 484 10.02 -0.44 -0.64
N THR A 485 8.88 0.22 -0.44
CA THR A 485 7.82 -0.26 0.46
C THR A 485 6.47 0.20 -0.08
N HIS A 486 5.94 -0.46 -1.11
CA HIS A 486 4.63 -0.08 -1.67
C HIS A 486 3.47 -0.50 -0.78
N SER A 487 3.68 -1.41 0.17
CA SER A 487 2.67 -1.85 1.12
C SER A 487 3.24 -2.16 2.51
N ALA A 488 2.68 -1.53 3.53
CA ALA A 488 2.98 -1.79 4.93
C ALA A 488 1.70 -1.78 5.78
N HIS A 489 1.70 -2.52 6.89
CA HIS A 489 0.58 -2.63 7.83
C HIS A 489 1.00 -2.15 9.22
N TYR A 490 0.18 -1.29 9.84
CA TYR A 490 0.37 -0.85 11.22
C TYR A 490 -0.19 -1.91 12.18
N ALA A 491 0.68 -2.81 12.64
CA ALA A 491 0.28 -3.99 13.38
C ALA A 491 0.12 -3.74 14.89
N ILE A 492 1.04 -2.98 15.50
CA ILE A 492 1.02 -2.69 16.94
C ILE A 492 1.48 -1.24 17.21
N PRO A 493 0.78 -0.49 18.08
CA PRO A 493 1.23 0.83 18.46
C PRO A 493 2.59 0.84 19.15
N LYS A 494 3.48 1.74 18.69
CA LYS A 494 4.82 1.93 19.25
C LYS A 494 4.81 2.17 20.76
N ARG A 495 3.78 2.84 21.30
CA ARG A 495 3.63 3.08 22.75
C ARG A 495 3.65 1.80 23.60
N TYR A 496 3.22 0.66 23.06
CA TYR A 496 3.27 -0.61 23.78
C TYR A 496 4.67 -1.22 23.70
N LEU A 497 5.31 -1.14 22.53
CA LEU A 497 6.68 -1.61 22.32
C LEU A 497 7.67 -0.83 23.18
N ASP A 498 7.48 0.48 23.33
CA ASP A 498 8.31 1.36 24.16
C ASP A 498 8.23 1.05 25.66
N MET A 499 7.26 0.23 26.09
CA MET A 499 7.24 -0.27 27.47
C MET A 499 8.41 -1.24 27.71
N VAL A 500 8.82 -2.00 26.68
CA VAL A 500 9.81 -3.07 26.79
C VAL A 500 11.22 -2.56 26.57
N SER A 501 12.10 -2.82 27.54
CA SER A 501 13.51 -2.46 27.42
C SER A 501 14.19 -3.20 26.26
N GLY A 502 14.89 -2.46 25.39
CA GLY A 502 15.63 -3.03 24.25
C GLY A 502 14.78 -3.39 23.03
N GLU A 503 13.46 -3.17 23.06
CA GLU A 503 12.61 -3.33 21.89
C GLU A 503 12.87 -2.20 20.89
N THR A 504 13.04 -2.56 19.61
CA THR A 504 13.42 -1.62 18.54
C THR A 504 12.50 -1.70 17.33
N GLU A 505 11.59 -2.67 17.29
CA GLU A 505 10.64 -2.80 16.19
C GLU A 505 9.72 -1.57 16.11
N PRO A 506 9.41 -1.09 14.91
CA PRO A 506 8.62 0.13 14.74
C PRO A 506 7.11 -0.06 14.95
N GLY A 507 6.64 -1.32 14.99
CA GLY A 507 5.21 -1.67 15.02
C GLY A 507 4.50 -1.57 13.66
N ILE A 508 5.22 -1.10 12.64
CA ILE A 508 4.80 -1.07 11.23
C ILE A 508 5.56 -2.17 10.49
N GLU A 509 4.82 -3.09 9.88
CA GLU A 509 5.34 -4.24 9.14
C GLU A 509 5.34 -3.94 7.64
N LYS A 510 6.48 -4.13 6.98
CA LYS A 510 6.52 -4.18 5.51
C LYS A 510 5.86 -5.47 5.02
N ILE A 511 4.89 -5.36 4.11
CA ILE A 511 4.08 -6.51 3.65
C ILE A 511 4.13 -6.74 2.13
N ASP A 512 4.98 -6.01 1.38
CA ASP A 512 5.22 -6.22 -0.06
C ASP A 512 5.39 -7.70 -0.43
N GLY A 513 4.64 -8.17 -1.42
CA GLY A 513 4.75 -9.52 -1.98
C GLY A 513 5.77 -9.66 -3.11
N HIS A 514 6.20 -8.54 -3.69
CA HIS A 514 7.07 -8.49 -4.88
C HIS A 514 7.93 -7.22 -4.91
N TYR A 515 8.84 -7.15 -5.88
CA TYR A 515 9.70 -5.97 -6.12
C TYR A 515 9.21 -5.11 -7.28
N GLY A 516 8.90 -5.77 -8.41
CA GLY A 516 8.73 -5.09 -9.69
C GLY A 516 7.38 -4.39 -9.83
N MET A 517 7.38 -3.18 -10.36
CA MET A 517 6.19 -2.60 -10.97
C MET A 517 6.05 -3.13 -12.40
N HIS A 518 4.83 -3.21 -12.91
CA HIS A 518 4.57 -3.65 -14.27
C HIS A 518 4.34 -2.43 -15.15
N VAL A 519 4.99 -2.27 -16.29
CA VAL A 519 4.83 -1.04 -17.09
C VAL A 519 4.50 -1.34 -18.54
N VAL A 520 3.83 -0.40 -19.20
CA VAL A 520 3.44 -0.49 -20.62
C VAL A 520 4.42 0.23 -21.55
N THR A 521 5.51 0.78 -21.02
CA THR A 521 6.52 1.52 -21.78
C THR A 521 7.91 1.36 -21.18
N LYS A 522 8.93 1.41 -22.04
CA LYS A 522 10.35 1.43 -21.64
C LYS A 522 10.84 2.84 -21.31
N ASN A 523 10.11 3.87 -21.71
CA ASN A 523 10.54 5.26 -21.57
C ASN A 523 10.23 5.81 -20.18
N LEU A 524 10.75 5.18 -19.13
CA LEU A 524 10.60 5.66 -17.76
C LEU A 524 11.74 6.61 -17.37
N ARG A 525 11.60 7.26 -16.22
CA ARG A 525 12.67 8.05 -15.59
C ARG A 525 12.66 7.73 -14.10
N GLN A 526 13.48 6.78 -13.70
CA GLN A 526 13.72 6.49 -12.30
C GLN A 526 15.12 6.99 -11.93
N VAL A 527 15.27 7.51 -10.71
CA VAL A 527 16.57 7.95 -10.20
C VAL A 527 17.30 6.80 -9.51
N ASP A 528 16.53 6.02 -8.78
CA ASP A 528 16.93 4.81 -8.08
C ASP A 528 15.80 3.77 -8.21
N VAL A 529 16.02 2.56 -7.68
CA VAL A 529 15.00 1.51 -7.63
C VAL A 529 14.41 1.17 -9.03
N HIS A 530 15.27 1.12 -10.05
CA HIS A 530 14.88 0.83 -11.43
C HIS A 530 14.05 -0.46 -11.53
N GLY A 531 12.85 -0.35 -12.10
CA GLY A 531 11.89 -1.44 -12.24
C GLY A 531 11.05 -1.72 -10.99
N GLY A 532 11.33 -1.10 -9.84
CA GLY A 532 10.51 -1.18 -8.63
C GLY A 532 9.85 0.15 -8.27
N PHE A 533 9.30 0.24 -7.05
CA PHE A 533 8.60 1.42 -6.56
C PHE A 533 9.56 2.46 -5.96
N THR A 534 9.86 3.50 -6.73
CA THR A 534 10.66 4.66 -6.29
C THR A 534 9.84 5.58 -5.39
N ALA A 535 8.58 5.84 -5.72
CA ALA A 535 7.76 6.89 -5.14
C ALA A 535 6.32 6.42 -4.85
N ALA A 536 6.17 5.24 -4.23
CA ALA A 536 4.86 4.72 -3.85
C ALA A 536 4.09 5.70 -2.94
N ALA A 537 3.00 6.26 -3.48
CA ALA A 537 2.15 7.25 -2.85
C ALA A 537 0.69 6.78 -2.77
N GLY A 538 0.00 7.12 -1.69
CA GLY A 538 -1.33 6.60 -1.40
C GLY A 538 -1.33 5.10 -1.03
N HIS A 539 -2.38 4.67 -0.32
CA HIS A 539 -2.64 3.26 -0.04
C HIS A 539 -4.14 3.08 0.20
N ASN A 540 -4.95 3.46 -0.77
CA ASN A 540 -6.39 3.57 -0.56
C ASN A 540 -7.13 2.30 -0.96
N LEU A 541 -7.81 1.69 0.00
CA LEU A 541 -8.62 0.52 -0.26
C LEU A 541 -9.92 0.88 -0.99
N TYR A 542 -10.38 -0.01 -1.85
CA TYR A 542 -11.71 0.11 -2.43
C TYR A 542 -12.79 -0.16 -1.37
N THR A 543 -13.41 0.89 -0.83
CA THR A 543 -14.36 0.84 0.29
C THR A 543 -15.80 1.23 -0.12
N ALA A 544 -16.15 0.94 -1.37
CA ALA A 544 -17.48 1.09 -1.96
C ALA A 544 -17.96 -0.22 -2.62
N ARG A 545 -19.18 -0.25 -3.15
CA ARG A 545 -19.84 -1.45 -3.74
C ARG A 545 -20.15 -1.29 -5.24
N LYS A 546 -19.49 -0.36 -5.93
CA LYS A 546 -19.74 -0.07 -7.35
C LYS A 546 -18.83 -0.86 -8.30
N PHE A 547 -17.62 -1.17 -7.88
CA PHE A 547 -16.75 -2.11 -8.59
C PHE A 547 -17.16 -3.54 -8.26
N PRO A 548 -16.71 -4.52 -9.05
CA PRO A 548 -16.88 -5.94 -8.74
C PRO A 548 -16.43 -6.33 -7.32
N LYS A 549 -17.00 -7.43 -6.81
CA LYS A 549 -16.86 -7.83 -5.40
C LYS A 549 -15.41 -8.09 -4.98
N GLU A 550 -14.57 -8.55 -5.88
CA GLU A 550 -13.16 -8.86 -5.62
C GLU A 550 -12.34 -7.62 -5.19
N TYR A 551 -12.83 -6.41 -5.45
CA TYR A 551 -12.22 -5.17 -4.99
C TYR A 551 -12.56 -4.84 -3.53
N TRP A 552 -13.75 -5.22 -3.05
CA TRP A 552 -14.34 -4.71 -1.82
C TRP A 552 -13.47 -4.98 -0.59
N ASN A 553 -13.05 -3.90 0.07
CA ASN A 553 -12.28 -3.90 1.32
C ASN A 553 -11.02 -4.79 1.28
N ARG A 554 -10.44 -4.99 0.08
CA ARG A 554 -9.34 -5.93 -0.16
C ARG A 554 -8.25 -5.37 -1.04
N ILE A 555 -8.63 -4.61 -2.07
CA ILE A 555 -7.69 -4.06 -3.06
C ILE A 555 -7.35 -2.63 -2.68
N ALA A 556 -6.06 -2.36 -2.48
CA ALA A 556 -5.51 -1.03 -2.29
C ALA A 556 -4.89 -0.49 -3.59
N PHE A 557 -5.10 0.80 -3.84
CA PHE A 557 -4.52 1.52 -4.97
C PHE A 557 -3.30 2.32 -4.51
N VAL A 558 -2.15 2.00 -5.07
CA VAL A 558 -0.87 2.64 -4.76
C VAL A 558 -0.34 3.32 -6.02
N CYS A 559 -0.18 4.64 -5.99
CA CYS A 559 0.33 5.41 -7.12
C CYS A 559 1.86 5.31 -7.19
N GLU A 560 2.41 5.15 -8.38
CA GLU A 560 3.84 5.20 -8.65
C GLU A 560 4.08 6.18 -9.82
N PRO A 561 4.29 7.47 -9.53
CA PRO A 561 4.40 8.50 -10.57
C PRO A 561 5.60 8.34 -11.49
N THR A 562 6.70 7.72 -11.04
CA THR A 562 7.90 7.53 -11.89
C THR A 562 7.75 6.34 -12.84
N GLY A 563 6.95 5.36 -12.44
CA GLY A 563 6.51 4.20 -13.24
C GLY A 563 5.27 4.45 -14.09
N ARG A 564 4.52 5.52 -13.78
CA ARG A 564 3.27 5.93 -14.46
C ARG A 564 2.14 4.94 -14.27
N VAL A 565 2.07 4.37 -13.07
CA VAL A 565 1.12 3.32 -12.75
C VAL A 565 0.34 3.62 -11.47
N ILE A 566 -0.84 3.02 -11.39
CA ILE A 566 -1.53 2.76 -10.13
C ILE A 566 -1.50 1.25 -9.94
N HIS A 567 -0.73 0.78 -8.97
CA HIS A 567 -0.63 -0.62 -8.59
C HIS A 567 -1.87 -1.09 -7.83
N ARG A 568 -2.27 -2.34 -8.09
CA ARG A 568 -3.37 -3.04 -7.42
C ARG A 568 -2.79 -3.97 -6.36
N ALA A 569 -2.60 -3.45 -5.15
CA ALA A 569 -2.14 -4.26 -4.02
C ALA A 569 -3.29 -5.11 -3.46
N ILE A 570 -3.23 -6.43 -3.65
CA ILE A 570 -4.25 -7.35 -3.11
C ILE A 570 -3.86 -7.71 -1.67
N LEU A 571 -4.61 -7.20 -0.69
CA LEU A 571 -4.33 -7.47 0.72
C LEU A 571 -4.98 -8.78 1.16
N THR A 572 -4.18 -9.66 1.75
CA THR A 572 -4.64 -10.96 2.25
C THR A 572 -4.33 -11.09 3.74
N PRO A 573 -5.29 -11.50 4.59
CA PRO A 573 -5.04 -11.73 6.00
C PRO A 573 -3.94 -12.77 6.22
N HIS A 574 -2.96 -12.46 7.07
CA HIS A 574 -1.87 -13.35 7.42
C HIS A 574 -1.56 -13.22 8.92
N GLY A 575 -2.12 -14.14 9.70
CA GLY A 575 -2.05 -14.06 11.15
C GLY A 575 -2.90 -12.90 11.68
N SER A 576 -2.33 -12.10 12.59
CA SER A 576 -2.88 -10.82 13.05
C SER A 576 -2.49 -9.62 12.17
N SER A 577 -1.75 -9.87 11.07
CA SER A 577 -1.31 -8.88 10.09
C SER A 577 -1.80 -9.26 8.69
N PHE A 578 -1.14 -8.73 7.65
CA PHE A 578 -1.48 -8.95 6.25
C PHE A 578 -0.25 -9.31 5.41
N LYS A 579 -0.49 -9.84 4.21
CA LYS A 579 0.47 -9.88 3.11
C LYS A 579 -0.14 -9.23 1.88
N GLU A 580 0.67 -8.51 1.14
CA GLU A 580 0.31 -8.06 -0.19
C GLU A 580 0.60 -9.17 -1.21
N GLN A 581 -0.33 -9.34 -2.14
CA GLN A 581 -0.18 -10.14 -3.33
C GLN A 581 -0.23 -9.20 -4.53
N ASP A 582 0.70 -9.40 -5.46
CA ASP A 582 0.78 -8.63 -6.69
C ASP A 582 -0.50 -8.80 -7.51
N GLY A 583 -1.26 -7.72 -7.66
CA GLY A 583 -2.45 -7.66 -8.49
C GLY A 583 -2.22 -7.00 -9.84
N TRP A 584 -0.97 -6.69 -10.22
CA TRP A 584 -0.60 -5.89 -11.38
C TRP A 584 -1.23 -4.49 -11.34
N ASN A 585 -1.15 -3.71 -12.41
CA ASN A 585 -1.68 -2.34 -12.38
C ASN A 585 -3.18 -2.26 -12.59
N PHE A 586 -3.80 -1.34 -11.86
CA PHE A 586 -5.11 -0.80 -12.17
C PHE A 586 -5.06 0.31 -13.24
N VAL A 587 -3.95 1.05 -13.33
CA VAL A 587 -3.72 2.05 -14.38
C VAL A 587 -2.27 1.95 -14.82
N ALA A 588 -1.98 1.96 -16.12
CA ALA A 588 -0.61 2.07 -16.63
C ALA A 588 -0.56 2.92 -17.90
N SER A 589 0.34 3.90 -17.97
CA SER A 589 0.41 4.84 -19.10
C SER A 589 1.75 4.86 -19.83
N ALA A 590 1.70 5.02 -21.15
CA ALA A 590 2.87 5.27 -21.99
C ALA A 590 3.13 6.77 -22.25
N ASP A 591 2.22 7.66 -21.84
CA ASP A 591 2.46 9.12 -21.89
C ASP A 591 3.54 9.48 -20.87
N GLU A 592 4.61 10.16 -21.32
CA GLU A 592 5.75 10.41 -20.47
C GLU A 592 5.49 11.42 -19.35
N TRP A 593 4.45 12.23 -19.50
CA TRP A 593 4.06 13.25 -18.54
C TRP A 593 3.09 12.71 -17.47
N PHE A 594 2.46 11.56 -17.72
CA PHE A 594 1.47 10.97 -16.81
C PHE A 594 2.11 10.61 -15.47
N GLY A 595 1.62 11.20 -14.38
CA GLY A 595 2.19 11.10 -13.05
C GLY A 595 1.11 11.01 -11.98
N PRO A 596 0.54 9.82 -11.73
CA PRO A 596 -0.46 9.64 -10.68
C PRO A 596 0.19 9.88 -9.31
N VAL A 597 -0.42 10.76 -8.50
CA VAL A 597 0.09 11.12 -7.16
C VAL A 597 -0.89 10.83 -6.04
N GLN A 598 -2.18 10.65 -6.36
CA GLN A 598 -3.20 10.23 -5.42
C GLN A 598 -4.33 9.49 -6.14
N ALA A 599 -4.84 8.41 -5.54
CA ALA A 599 -6.02 7.70 -6.00
C ALA A 599 -6.97 7.45 -4.80
N GLU A 600 -8.24 7.83 -4.89
CA GLU A 600 -9.22 7.76 -3.77
C GLU A 600 -10.59 7.27 -4.25
N VAL A 601 -11.32 6.56 -3.39
CA VAL A 601 -12.73 6.25 -3.67
C VAL A 601 -13.59 7.48 -3.40
N GLY A 602 -14.25 7.98 -4.44
CA GLY A 602 -15.11 9.16 -4.36
C GLY A 602 -16.50 8.86 -3.79
N PRO A 603 -17.33 9.91 -3.60
CA PRO A 603 -18.69 9.79 -3.06
C PRO A 603 -19.64 8.98 -3.96
N ASP A 604 -19.35 8.87 -5.25
CA ASP A 604 -20.05 8.04 -6.23
C ASP A 604 -19.59 6.56 -6.23
N GLY A 605 -18.55 6.22 -5.47
CA GLY A 605 -17.96 4.88 -5.44
C GLY A 605 -17.04 4.58 -6.64
N ALA A 606 -16.73 5.58 -7.47
CA ALA A 606 -15.69 5.49 -8.49
C ALA A 606 -14.30 5.70 -7.88
N LEU A 607 -13.24 5.29 -8.59
CA LEU A 607 -11.87 5.64 -8.22
C LEU A 607 -11.50 6.96 -8.88
N TRP A 608 -11.17 7.97 -8.10
CA TRP A 608 -10.69 9.26 -8.57
C TRP A 608 -9.18 9.31 -8.50
N MET A 609 -8.55 9.96 -9.47
CA MET A 609 -7.10 10.05 -9.59
C MET A 609 -6.66 11.50 -9.86
N LEU A 610 -5.63 11.93 -9.13
CA LEU A 610 -4.85 13.11 -9.46
C LEU A 610 -3.66 12.70 -10.32
N ASP A 611 -3.67 13.15 -11.58
CA ASP A 611 -2.52 13.10 -12.48
C ASP A 611 -1.83 14.46 -12.43
N TRP A 612 -0.63 14.49 -11.84
CA TRP A 612 0.13 15.72 -11.69
C TRP A 612 0.67 16.25 -13.03
N TYR A 613 0.59 15.45 -14.08
CA TYR A 613 0.97 15.74 -15.47
C TYR A 613 2.28 16.53 -15.61
N ASN A 614 3.40 15.88 -15.28
CA ASN A 614 4.70 16.53 -15.20
C ASN A 614 5.82 15.68 -15.78
N PHE A 615 6.58 16.26 -16.73
CA PHE A 615 7.74 15.58 -17.30
C PHE A 615 8.87 15.40 -16.28
N ILE A 616 9.11 16.36 -15.38
CA ILE A 616 10.13 16.24 -14.33
C ILE A 616 9.43 16.08 -12.98
N ILE A 617 9.30 14.83 -12.54
CA ILE A 617 8.65 14.46 -11.28
C ILE A 617 9.67 14.10 -10.19
N GLN A 618 10.88 13.72 -10.57
CA GLN A 618 11.97 13.33 -9.68
C GLN A 618 12.39 14.52 -8.79
N HIS A 619 12.75 14.27 -7.54
CA HIS A 619 13.09 15.32 -6.57
C HIS A 619 14.58 15.32 -6.20
N ASN A 620 15.09 14.17 -5.76
CA ASN A 620 16.48 13.94 -5.38
C ASN A 620 16.93 12.52 -5.78
N PRO A 621 18.23 12.18 -5.65
CA PRO A 621 19.38 13.10 -5.57
C PRO A 621 19.48 14.07 -6.75
N THR A 622 20.25 15.15 -6.58
CA THR A 622 20.52 16.12 -7.64
C THR A 622 21.39 15.49 -8.72
N PRO A 623 20.94 15.44 -9.99
CA PRO A 623 21.71 14.84 -11.07
C PRO A 623 22.96 15.65 -11.41
N GLU A 624 23.94 15.00 -12.03
CA GLU A 624 25.15 15.68 -12.49
C GLU A 624 24.81 16.85 -13.43
N GLY A 625 25.43 18.01 -13.18
CA GLY A 625 25.21 19.23 -13.97
C GLY A 625 23.90 19.96 -13.68
N PHE A 626 23.21 19.65 -12.58
CA PHE A 626 22.08 20.40 -12.01
C PHE A 626 22.41 20.86 -10.58
N GLU A 627 21.62 21.80 -10.06
CA GLU A 627 21.80 22.39 -8.72
C GLU A 627 20.58 22.12 -7.83
N THR A 628 20.79 22.06 -6.52
CA THR A 628 19.71 21.89 -5.52
C THR A 628 19.10 23.24 -5.12
N GLY A 629 17.77 23.35 -5.22
CA GLY A 629 17.03 24.55 -4.80
C GLY A 629 16.64 24.52 -3.31
N LYS A 630 15.97 25.59 -2.84
CA LYS A 630 15.57 25.76 -1.43
C LYS A 630 14.63 24.67 -0.90
N GLY A 631 13.90 23.99 -1.76
CA GLY A 631 13.00 22.90 -1.39
C GLY A 631 13.68 21.53 -1.31
N ASN A 632 15.01 21.50 -1.43
CA ASN A 632 15.85 20.31 -1.56
C ASN A 632 15.57 19.48 -2.83
N ALA A 633 14.97 20.10 -3.84
CA ALA A 633 14.78 19.50 -5.17
C ALA A 633 15.76 20.09 -6.15
N TYR A 634 16.24 19.30 -7.12
CA TYR A 634 17.05 19.88 -8.18
C TYR A 634 16.24 20.84 -9.07
N VAL A 635 16.88 21.93 -9.47
CA VAL A 635 16.31 22.97 -10.33
C VAL A 635 16.40 22.51 -11.78
N ASN A 636 15.26 22.36 -12.45
CA ASN A 636 15.22 21.95 -13.85
C ASN A 636 14.17 22.79 -14.62
N PRO A 637 14.54 23.48 -15.72
CA PRO A 637 13.60 24.28 -16.50
C PRO A 637 12.51 23.46 -17.20
N LEU A 638 12.70 22.15 -17.33
CA LEU A 638 11.69 21.23 -17.89
C LEU A 638 10.64 20.80 -16.87
N ARG A 639 10.78 21.19 -15.59
CA ARG A 639 9.76 20.92 -14.57
C ARG A 639 8.55 21.80 -14.83
N ASP A 640 7.44 21.17 -15.17
CA ASP A 640 6.19 21.87 -15.40
C ASP A 640 5.68 22.50 -14.10
N THR A 641 4.96 23.62 -14.20
CA THR A 641 4.34 24.35 -13.07
C THR A 641 2.86 24.66 -13.27
N LEU A 642 2.27 24.20 -14.37
CA LEU A 642 0.97 24.66 -14.85
C LEU A 642 -0.04 23.54 -15.03
N ARG A 643 0.37 22.36 -15.53
CA ARG A 643 -0.54 21.28 -15.91
C ARG A 643 -0.92 20.40 -14.73
N GLY A 644 -2.04 19.70 -14.88
CA GLY A 644 -2.57 18.81 -13.85
C GLY A 644 -4.00 18.42 -14.19
N ARG A 645 -4.34 17.16 -13.94
CA ARG A 645 -5.59 16.55 -14.40
C ARG A 645 -6.22 15.71 -13.32
N ILE A 646 -7.54 15.67 -13.36
CA ILE A 646 -8.36 14.87 -12.45
C ILE A 646 -9.20 13.95 -13.30
N TYR A 647 -9.06 12.66 -13.04
CA TYR A 647 -9.84 11.64 -13.71
C TYR A 647 -10.71 10.88 -12.73
N ARG A 648 -11.86 10.43 -13.21
CA ARG A 648 -12.76 9.51 -12.54
C ARG A 648 -12.77 8.20 -13.31
N ILE A 649 -12.52 7.09 -12.64
CA ILE A 649 -12.48 5.74 -13.22
C ILE A 649 -13.68 4.95 -12.72
N LYS A 650 -14.58 4.59 -13.64
CA LYS A 650 -15.84 3.88 -13.36
C LYS A 650 -15.80 2.45 -13.87
N TYR A 651 -16.51 1.57 -13.18
CA TYR A 651 -16.89 0.27 -13.74
C TYR A 651 -18.12 0.47 -14.62
N LYS A 652 -18.06 -0.01 -15.88
CA LYS A 652 -19.08 0.29 -16.91
C LYS A 652 -20.47 -0.24 -16.57
N GLU A 653 -20.56 -1.33 -15.81
CA GLU A 653 -21.86 -1.90 -15.41
C GLU A 653 -22.38 -1.32 -14.08
N ALA A 654 -21.61 -0.45 -13.42
CA ALA A 654 -22.05 0.20 -12.20
C ALA A 654 -23.21 1.17 -12.49
N LYS A 655 -24.26 1.09 -11.67
CA LYS A 655 -25.36 2.05 -11.72
C LYS A 655 -24.91 3.38 -11.15
N ASP A 656 -25.22 4.48 -11.84
CA ASP A 656 -25.09 5.82 -11.27
C ASP A 656 -26.12 6.03 -10.17
N ASP A 657 -25.66 6.42 -8.98
CA ASP A 657 -26.52 6.83 -7.87
C ASP A 657 -26.48 8.33 -7.69
N LYS A 658 -27.54 8.88 -7.10
CA LYS A 658 -27.54 10.27 -6.67
C LYS A 658 -26.55 10.47 -5.52
N ILE A 659 -25.64 11.44 -5.68
CA ILE A 659 -24.75 11.91 -4.62
C ILE A 659 -25.59 12.42 -3.43
N LEU A 660 -25.24 11.97 -2.22
CA LEU A 660 -25.90 12.42 -1.00
C LEU A 660 -25.47 13.85 -0.65
N SER A 661 -26.24 14.51 0.21
CA SER A 661 -25.83 15.75 0.86
C SER A 661 -26.23 15.65 2.32
N LEU A 662 -25.24 15.68 3.21
CA LEU A 662 -25.40 15.49 4.65
C LEU A 662 -25.28 16.83 5.38
N SER A 663 -25.99 16.96 6.49
CA SER A 663 -25.93 18.13 7.37
C SER A 663 -25.99 17.70 8.83
N LYS A 664 -25.16 18.34 9.66
CA LYS A 664 -25.17 18.15 11.13
C LYS A 664 -26.52 18.43 11.78
N ASP A 665 -27.37 19.23 11.13
CA ASP A 665 -28.68 19.64 11.64
C ASP A 665 -29.77 18.60 11.34
N LYS A 666 -29.45 17.52 10.61
CA LYS A 666 -30.37 16.42 10.24
C LYS A 666 -29.87 15.07 10.76
N PRO A 667 -29.90 14.83 12.08
CA PRO A 667 -29.31 13.64 12.70
C PRO A 667 -29.90 12.32 12.17
N ASP A 668 -31.18 12.27 11.82
CA ASP A 668 -31.81 11.06 11.27
C ASP A 668 -31.23 10.69 9.89
N ASP A 669 -30.93 11.69 9.04
CA ASP A 669 -30.28 11.48 7.75
C ASP A 669 -28.84 10.96 7.94
N LEU A 670 -28.13 11.46 8.95
CA LEU A 670 -26.77 11.00 9.28
C LEU A 670 -26.79 9.54 9.76
N VAL A 671 -27.73 9.18 10.63
CA VAL A 671 -27.87 7.78 11.08
C VAL A 671 -28.25 6.86 9.91
N ALA A 672 -29.09 7.31 8.98
CA ALA A 672 -29.37 6.56 7.76
C ALA A 672 -28.11 6.40 6.88
N ALA A 673 -27.31 7.44 6.73
CA ALA A 673 -26.08 7.42 5.95
C ALA A 673 -24.99 6.50 6.52
N MET A 674 -25.02 6.15 7.81
CA MET A 674 -24.15 5.10 8.37
C MET A 674 -24.36 3.73 7.74
N ARG A 675 -25.52 3.48 7.11
CA ARG A 675 -25.81 2.23 6.37
C ARG A 675 -25.35 2.27 4.92
N SER A 676 -24.71 3.37 4.48
CA SER A 676 -24.19 3.49 3.12
C SER A 676 -23.16 2.41 2.82
N THR A 677 -23.18 1.91 1.58
CA THR A 677 -22.18 0.97 1.06
C THR A 677 -20.86 1.64 0.70
N ASN A 678 -20.75 2.96 0.85
CA ASN A 678 -19.53 3.73 0.62
C ASN A 678 -19.02 4.32 1.96
N MET A 679 -17.78 4.00 2.33
CA MET A 679 -17.15 4.45 3.57
C MET A 679 -17.12 5.97 3.72
N PHE A 680 -16.95 6.72 2.62
CA PHE A 680 -16.96 8.18 2.64
C PHE A 680 -18.21 8.74 3.34
N TRP A 681 -19.39 8.23 2.97
CA TRP A 681 -20.65 8.68 3.55
C TRP A 681 -20.81 8.28 5.02
N ARG A 682 -20.33 7.08 5.39
CA ARG A 682 -20.39 6.63 6.78
C ARG A 682 -19.45 7.44 7.69
N THR A 683 -18.20 7.65 7.28
CA THR A 683 -17.23 8.47 8.01
C THR A 683 -17.73 9.92 8.12
N THR A 684 -18.28 10.48 7.05
CA THR A 684 -18.86 11.84 7.07
C THR A 684 -20.04 11.93 8.03
N ALA A 685 -20.95 10.95 7.99
CA ALA A 685 -22.09 10.92 8.91
C ALA A 685 -21.66 10.81 10.38
N GLN A 686 -20.70 9.93 10.67
CA GLN A 686 -20.11 9.80 12.00
C GLN A 686 -19.47 11.11 12.47
N ARG A 687 -18.61 11.73 11.64
CA ARG A 687 -17.95 13.00 11.94
C ARG A 687 -18.99 14.06 12.30
N LEU A 688 -20.01 14.27 11.46
CA LEU A 688 -21.05 15.28 11.70
C LEU A 688 -21.87 15.00 12.96
N LEU A 689 -22.15 13.73 13.29
CA LEU A 689 -22.84 13.37 14.54
C LEU A 689 -21.97 13.68 15.77
N VAL A 690 -20.69 13.34 15.73
CA VAL A 690 -19.74 13.63 16.82
C VAL A 690 -19.57 15.14 17.01
N GLU A 691 -19.38 15.89 15.92
CA GLU A 691 -19.28 17.35 15.93
C GLU A 691 -20.57 18.01 16.47
N SER A 692 -21.74 17.44 16.19
CA SER A 692 -23.02 17.95 16.72
C SER A 692 -23.18 17.75 18.23
N GLY A 693 -22.46 16.78 18.82
CA GLY A 693 -22.63 16.35 20.21
C GLY A 693 -24.04 15.80 20.54
N ASN A 694 -24.86 15.48 19.52
CA ASN A 694 -26.25 15.11 19.73
C ASN A 694 -26.40 13.68 20.25
N ARG A 695 -26.44 13.53 21.59
CA ARG A 695 -26.63 12.23 22.26
C ARG A 695 -28.01 11.59 22.04
N LYS A 696 -28.99 12.30 21.48
CA LYS A 696 -30.36 11.76 21.28
C LYS A 696 -30.43 10.63 20.24
N VAL A 697 -29.41 10.48 19.40
CA VAL A 697 -29.35 9.39 18.40
C VAL A 697 -28.97 8.03 19.00
N ALA A 698 -28.60 7.96 20.28
CA ALA A 698 -28.06 6.77 20.94
C ALA A 698 -28.91 5.51 20.69
N ASP A 699 -30.24 5.60 20.85
CA ASP A 699 -31.14 4.46 20.62
C ASP A 699 -31.15 3.95 19.17
N GLN A 700 -30.90 4.83 18.19
CA GLN A 700 -30.78 4.43 16.80
C GLN A 700 -29.42 3.77 16.52
N LEU A 701 -28.34 4.29 17.13
CA LEU A 701 -27.00 3.68 17.07
C LEU A 701 -26.99 2.28 17.70
N TYR A 702 -27.68 2.10 18.83
CA TYR A 702 -27.82 0.77 19.46
C TYR A 702 -28.43 -0.25 18.51
N LYS A 703 -29.46 0.14 17.74
CA LYS A 703 -30.07 -0.74 16.74
C LYS A 703 -29.13 -1.09 15.60
N ILE A 704 -28.23 -0.18 15.19
CA ILE A 704 -27.21 -0.47 14.17
C ILE A 704 -26.19 -1.49 14.72
N ILE A 705 -25.75 -1.33 15.96
CA ILE A 705 -24.77 -2.23 16.59
C ILE A 705 -25.35 -3.64 16.81
N GLN A 706 -26.63 -3.73 17.13
CA GLN A 706 -27.33 -5.00 17.38
C GLN A 706 -27.75 -5.74 16.10
N ASP A 707 -27.66 -5.10 14.94
CA ASP A 707 -27.92 -5.71 13.65
C ASP A 707 -26.78 -6.66 13.29
N THR A 708 -27.04 -7.98 13.28
CA THR A 708 -26.03 -9.02 13.06
C THR A 708 -25.82 -9.34 11.58
N HIS A 709 -26.47 -8.62 10.67
CA HIS A 709 -26.28 -8.81 9.24
C HIS A 709 -24.84 -8.46 8.82
N VAL A 710 -24.25 -9.32 8.01
CA VAL A 710 -22.94 -9.10 7.37
C VAL A 710 -23.12 -9.10 5.87
N ASP A 711 -22.33 -8.29 5.18
CA ASP A 711 -22.34 -8.24 3.71
C ASP A 711 -21.67 -9.48 3.09
N GLU A 712 -21.56 -9.49 1.76
CA GLU A 712 -21.02 -10.62 1.00
C GLU A 712 -19.53 -10.91 1.24
N VAL A 713 -18.80 -9.98 1.86
CA VAL A 713 -17.39 -10.18 2.27
C VAL A 713 -17.26 -10.33 3.79
N GLY A 714 -18.37 -10.46 4.50
CA GLY A 714 -18.41 -10.81 5.92
C GLY A 714 -18.23 -9.63 6.88
N ILE A 715 -18.40 -8.40 6.41
CA ILE A 715 -18.22 -7.19 7.23
C ILE A 715 -19.56 -6.55 7.62
N ASN A 716 -19.54 -5.83 8.74
CA ASN A 716 -20.64 -4.95 9.16
C ASN A 716 -20.06 -3.57 9.52
N ALA A 717 -19.65 -2.85 8.47
CA ALA A 717 -19.10 -1.51 8.60
C ALA A 717 -20.06 -0.51 9.30
N PRO A 718 -21.39 -0.53 9.08
CA PRO A 718 -22.32 0.32 9.83
C PRO A 718 -22.19 0.17 11.35
N ALA A 719 -22.09 -1.07 11.86
CA ALA A 719 -21.91 -1.31 13.29
C ALA A 719 -20.55 -0.81 13.81
N VAL A 720 -19.47 -0.95 13.02
CA VAL A 720 -18.15 -0.37 13.35
C VAL A 720 -18.24 1.14 13.54
N HIS A 721 -18.84 1.86 12.59
CA HIS A 721 -19.03 3.31 12.69
C HIS A 721 -19.94 3.72 13.86
N ALA A 722 -21.01 2.95 14.13
CA ALA A 722 -21.89 3.23 15.26
C ALA A 722 -21.18 3.08 16.62
N LEU A 723 -20.33 2.06 16.78
CA LEU A 723 -19.49 1.87 17.98
C LEU A 723 -18.56 3.06 18.23
N TRP A 724 -17.85 3.51 17.19
CA TRP A 724 -16.99 4.68 17.30
C TRP A 724 -17.74 5.99 17.45
N THR A 725 -18.97 6.09 16.94
CA THR A 725 -19.84 7.25 17.17
C THR A 725 -20.26 7.34 18.64
N LEU A 726 -20.58 6.22 19.29
CA LEU A 726 -20.86 6.20 20.74
C LEU A 726 -19.66 6.68 21.56
N GLN A 727 -18.45 6.27 21.17
CA GLN A 727 -17.20 6.73 21.79
C GLN A 727 -17.02 8.25 21.60
N GLY A 728 -17.19 8.77 20.38
CA GLY A 728 -17.04 10.20 20.08
C GLY A 728 -18.08 11.09 20.76
N LEU A 729 -19.31 10.60 20.93
CA LEU A 729 -20.38 11.26 21.70
C LEU A 729 -20.17 11.19 23.23
N LYS A 730 -19.09 10.51 23.66
CA LYS A 730 -18.76 10.26 25.08
C LYS A 730 -19.89 9.55 25.83
N LEU A 731 -20.52 8.55 25.20
CA LEU A 731 -21.55 7.71 25.82
C LEU A 731 -20.96 6.49 26.54
N LEU A 732 -19.66 6.25 26.41
CA LEU A 732 -18.94 5.12 27.00
C LEU A 732 -18.11 5.51 28.23
N ASP A 733 -18.37 6.67 28.82
CA ASP A 733 -17.69 7.18 30.03
C ASP A 733 -18.17 6.53 31.34
N GLY A 734 -19.08 5.56 31.25
CA GLY A 734 -19.65 4.80 32.37
C GLY A 734 -20.99 5.34 32.88
N GLN A 735 -21.49 6.48 32.37
CA GLN A 735 -22.78 7.03 32.79
C GLN A 735 -23.97 6.39 32.06
N ASP A 736 -23.80 5.98 30.80
CA ASP A 736 -24.84 5.29 30.02
C ASP A 736 -24.64 3.78 30.10
N LYS A 737 -25.32 3.15 31.07
CA LYS A 737 -25.28 1.69 31.24
C LYS A 737 -25.77 0.94 30.00
N LYS A 738 -26.77 1.47 29.30
CA LYS A 738 -27.32 0.83 28.10
C LYS A 738 -26.30 0.84 26.97
N ALA A 739 -25.55 1.93 26.80
CA ALA A 739 -24.44 1.99 25.85
C ALA A 739 -23.40 0.90 26.15
N ILE A 740 -22.95 0.78 27.40
CA ILE A 740 -21.98 -0.23 27.81
C ILE A 740 -22.50 -1.66 27.58
N ASP A 741 -23.77 -1.93 27.91
CA ASP A 741 -24.38 -3.24 27.70
C ASP A 741 -24.45 -3.61 26.20
N VAL A 742 -24.80 -2.64 25.34
CA VAL A 742 -24.86 -2.84 23.88
C VAL A 742 -23.47 -3.10 23.29
N VAL A 743 -22.46 -2.29 23.67
CA VAL A 743 -21.08 -2.48 23.22
C VAL A 743 -20.51 -3.81 23.72
N THR A 744 -20.81 -4.19 24.96
CA THR A 744 -20.41 -5.49 25.52
C THR A 744 -21.04 -6.63 24.73
N GLY A 745 -22.32 -6.53 24.36
CA GLY A 745 -22.98 -7.51 23.49
C GLY A 745 -22.31 -7.64 22.11
N ALA A 746 -21.75 -6.55 21.59
CA ALA A 746 -21.03 -6.55 20.31
C ALA A 746 -19.73 -7.38 20.31
N LEU A 747 -19.20 -7.77 21.48
CA LEU A 747 -18.10 -8.75 21.58
C LEU A 747 -18.48 -10.13 21.04
N HIS A 748 -19.78 -10.42 20.85
CA HIS A 748 -20.29 -11.66 20.26
C HIS A 748 -20.78 -11.51 18.82
N HIS A 749 -20.60 -10.34 18.20
CA HIS A 749 -21.09 -10.06 16.85
C HIS A 749 -20.43 -10.98 15.80
N PRO A 750 -21.13 -11.44 14.74
CA PRO A 750 -20.54 -12.33 13.73
C PRO A 750 -19.35 -11.74 12.95
N ALA A 751 -19.39 -10.45 12.61
CA ALA A 751 -18.27 -9.76 11.95
C ALA A 751 -17.10 -9.48 12.92
N ALA A 752 -15.89 -9.84 12.51
CA ALA A 752 -14.67 -9.65 13.31
C ALA A 752 -14.34 -8.17 13.57
N GLY A 753 -14.53 -7.29 12.56
CA GLY A 753 -14.31 -5.85 12.71
C GLY A 753 -15.17 -5.21 13.81
N VAL A 754 -16.41 -5.68 13.98
CA VAL A 754 -17.31 -5.20 15.05
C VAL A 754 -16.81 -5.64 16.43
N ARG A 755 -16.38 -6.90 16.57
CA ARG A 755 -15.80 -7.39 17.83
C ARG A 755 -14.53 -6.60 18.18
N ARG A 756 -13.67 -6.35 17.20
CA ARG A 756 -12.44 -5.56 17.37
C ARG A 756 -12.74 -4.11 17.79
N ALA A 757 -13.66 -3.44 17.09
CA ALA A 757 -14.06 -2.08 17.44
C ALA A 757 -14.68 -2.03 18.85
N ALA A 758 -15.49 -3.01 19.24
CA ALA A 758 -16.07 -3.11 20.58
C ALA A 758 -14.98 -3.20 21.66
N ILE A 759 -13.97 -4.06 21.47
CA ILE A 759 -12.81 -4.16 22.37
C ILE A 759 -12.10 -2.81 22.52
N GLN A 760 -11.87 -2.10 21.41
CA GLN A 760 -11.14 -0.84 21.39
C GLN A 760 -11.91 0.28 22.11
N VAL A 761 -13.22 0.41 21.86
CA VAL A 761 -14.04 1.51 22.40
C VAL A 761 -14.48 1.33 23.86
N LEU A 762 -14.50 0.10 24.40
CA LEU A 762 -14.86 -0.14 25.80
C LEU A 762 -13.91 0.62 26.76
N PRO A 763 -14.40 1.22 27.85
CA PRO A 763 -13.53 1.95 28.78
C PRO A 763 -12.54 1.01 29.49
N PRO A 764 -11.34 1.48 29.87
CA PRO A 764 -10.32 0.64 30.50
C PRO A 764 -10.59 0.41 32.01
N ILE A 765 -11.67 -0.32 32.32
CA ILE A 765 -12.13 -0.60 33.70
C ILE A 765 -12.22 -2.10 33.96
N GLU A 766 -12.30 -2.49 35.24
CA GLU A 766 -12.39 -3.91 35.65
C GLU A 766 -13.56 -4.66 34.98
N ALA A 767 -14.72 -4.01 34.85
CA ALA A 767 -15.89 -4.59 34.19
C ALA A 767 -15.61 -4.99 32.72
N THR A 768 -14.79 -4.21 32.01
CA THR A 768 -14.35 -4.54 30.65
C THR A 768 -13.50 -5.80 30.66
N GLY A 769 -12.57 -5.95 31.60
CA GLY A 769 -11.77 -7.18 31.75
C GLY A 769 -12.65 -8.42 31.91
N LYS A 770 -13.68 -8.35 32.77
CA LYS A 770 -14.65 -9.45 32.96
C LYS A 770 -15.44 -9.75 31.69
N ALA A 771 -15.87 -8.72 30.96
CA ALA A 771 -16.58 -8.89 29.69
C ALA A 771 -15.71 -9.58 28.64
N LEU A 772 -14.44 -9.17 28.50
CA LEU A 772 -13.50 -9.79 27.56
C LEU A 772 -13.31 -11.28 27.87
N LEU A 773 -13.09 -11.64 29.15
CA LEU A 773 -12.95 -13.04 29.58
C LEU A 773 -14.21 -13.87 29.28
N ALA A 774 -15.41 -13.32 29.52
CA ALA A 774 -16.67 -14.01 29.26
C ALA A 774 -16.98 -14.18 27.76
N SER A 775 -16.44 -13.29 26.91
CA SER A 775 -16.79 -13.21 25.49
C SER A 775 -16.02 -14.17 24.57
N LYS A 776 -14.97 -14.83 25.08
CA LYS A 776 -14.05 -15.70 24.32
C LYS A 776 -13.27 -15.01 23.18
N VAL A 777 -13.11 -13.69 23.23
CA VAL A 777 -12.31 -12.94 22.23
C VAL A 777 -10.82 -13.31 22.21
N PHE A 778 -10.32 -13.93 23.28
CA PHE A 778 -8.95 -14.49 23.34
C PHE A 778 -8.79 -15.80 22.55
N GLU A 779 -9.90 -16.43 22.17
CA GLU A 779 -9.98 -17.69 21.39
C GLU A 779 -10.57 -17.45 19.99
N ASP A 780 -10.63 -16.19 19.56
CA ASP A 780 -11.29 -15.81 18.31
C ASP A 780 -10.62 -16.45 17.08
N LYS A 781 -11.43 -16.76 16.06
CA LYS A 781 -10.94 -17.31 14.79
C LYS A 781 -10.12 -16.27 14.00
N ASP A 782 -10.43 -14.99 14.18
CA ASP A 782 -9.68 -13.88 13.61
C ASP A 782 -8.63 -13.40 14.61
N LEU A 783 -7.35 -13.62 14.26
CA LEU A 783 -6.23 -13.26 15.14
C LEU A 783 -6.08 -11.74 15.33
N ARG A 784 -6.70 -10.91 14.50
CA ARG A 784 -6.74 -9.46 14.73
C ARG A 784 -7.64 -9.11 15.92
N VAL A 785 -8.69 -9.89 16.19
CA VAL A 785 -9.53 -9.76 17.39
C VAL A 785 -8.74 -10.20 18.62
N VAL A 786 -8.02 -11.31 18.53
CA VAL A 786 -7.14 -11.80 19.62
C VAL A 786 -6.08 -10.75 19.96
N LEU A 787 -5.37 -10.20 18.97
CA LEU A 787 -4.39 -9.15 19.18
C LEU A 787 -5.00 -7.92 19.85
N ALA A 788 -6.16 -7.45 19.39
CA ALA A 788 -6.85 -6.31 20.00
C ALA A 788 -7.24 -6.59 21.47
N ALA A 789 -7.70 -7.80 21.79
CA ALA A 789 -8.02 -8.19 23.17
C ALA A 789 -6.77 -8.17 24.06
N VAL A 790 -5.65 -8.73 23.59
CA VAL A 790 -4.38 -8.74 24.34
C VAL A 790 -3.84 -7.32 24.53
N LEU A 791 -3.90 -6.46 23.52
CA LEU A 791 -3.50 -5.06 23.65
C LEU A 791 -4.42 -4.30 24.63
N LYS A 792 -5.72 -4.57 24.60
CA LYS A 792 -6.69 -3.91 25.48
C LYS A 792 -6.38 -4.18 26.95
N VAL A 793 -6.00 -5.42 27.30
CA VAL A 793 -5.72 -5.75 28.71
C VAL A 793 -4.50 -5.01 29.26
N ILE A 794 -3.53 -4.63 28.41
CA ILE A 794 -2.37 -3.81 28.84
C ILE A 794 -2.85 -2.47 29.43
N ASP A 795 -3.92 -1.91 28.88
CA ASP A 795 -4.49 -0.64 29.32
C ASP A 795 -5.47 -0.80 30.52
N LEU A 796 -5.82 -2.03 30.92
CA LEU A 796 -6.72 -2.31 32.06
C LEU A 796 -5.99 -2.25 33.41
N PRO A 797 -6.75 -2.15 34.53
CA PRO A 797 -6.22 -2.46 35.86
C PRO A 797 -5.68 -3.89 35.93
N THR A 798 -4.67 -4.11 36.76
CA THR A 798 -4.11 -5.45 37.01
C THR A 798 -5.19 -6.40 37.55
N SER A 799 -5.23 -7.64 37.05
CA SER A 799 -6.19 -8.68 37.43
C SER A 799 -5.53 -10.05 37.37
N ASN A 800 -5.87 -10.90 38.34
CA ASN A 800 -5.39 -12.28 38.40
C ASN A 800 -6.04 -13.13 37.31
N GLU A 801 -7.34 -13.00 37.09
CA GLU A 801 -8.10 -13.76 36.09
C GLU A 801 -7.58 -13.49 34.67
N ILE A 802 -7.26 -12.23 34.37
CA ILE A 802 -6.59 -11.87 33.11
C ILE A 802 -5.21 -12.53 33.04
N GLY A 803 -4.42 -12.48 34.11
CA GLY A 803 -3.12 -13.16 34.15
C GLY A 803 -3.22 -14.67 33.91
N HIS A 804 -4.23 -15.35 34.47
CA HIS A 804 -4.50 -16.76 34.18
C HIS A 804 -4.82 -16.98 32.70
N GLN A 805 -5.69 -16.16 32.10
CA GLN A 805 -6.01 -16.25 30.68
C GLN A 805 -4.77 -16.09 29.79
N LEU A 806 -3.92 -15.09 30.07
CA LEU A 806 -2.68 -14.86 29.32
C LEU A 806 -1.69 -16.02 29.46
N PHE A 807 -1.59 -16.61 30.66
CA PHE A 807 -0.80 -17.81 30.90
C PHE A 807 -1.28 -19.00 30.08
N GLU A 808 -2.59 -19.25 30.05
CA GLU A 808 -3.17 -20.33 29.24
C GLU A 808 -2.89 -20.11 27.75
N MET A 809 -3.13 -18.90 27.23
CA MET A 809 -2.87 -18.57 25.83
C MET A 809 -1.42 -18.84 25.42
N ALA A 810 -0.46 -18.49 26.27
CA ALA A 810 0.96 -18.67 25.97
C ALA A 810 1.43 -20.13 26.09
N ASN A 811 0.70 -20.98 26.81
CA ASN A 811 1.03 -22.39 26.97
C ASN A 811 0.31 -23.30 25.97
N GLN A 812 -0.69 -22.79 25.26
CA GLN A 812 -1.35 -23.48 24.16
C GLN A 812 -0.40 -23.68 22.96
N LYS A 813 -0.70 -24.69 22.13
CA LYS A 813 -0.07 -24.87 20.81
C LYS A 813 -0.96 -24.26 19.74
N GLY A 814 -0.36 -23.67 18.72
CA GLY A 814 -1.06 -23.25 17.50
C GLY A 814 -0.87 -21.78 17.15
N ARG A 815 -1.78 -21.26 16.32
CA ARG A 815 -1.60 -20.00 15.58
C ARG A 815 -1.38 -18.75 16.45
N VAL A 816 -1.89 -18.73 17.68
CA VAL A 816 -1.75 -17.60 18.62
C VAL A 816 -0.29 -17.40 19.05
N VAL A 817 0.42 -18.47 19.41
CA VAL A 817 1.82 -18.38 19.88
C VAL A 817 2.82 -18.28 18.72
N GLU A 818 2.44 -18.78 17.54
CA GLU A 818 3.22 -18.67 16.30
C GLU A 818 3.18 -17.25 15.72
N ASP A 819 2.08 -16.52 15.90
CA ASP A 819 1.91 -15.16 15.39
C ASP A 819 2.87 -14.15 16.05
N LYS A 820 3.60 -13.39 15.22
CA LYS A 820 4.63 -12.44 15.65
C LYS A 820 4.08 -11.38 16.62
N TRP A 821 2.98 -10.74 16.25
CA TRP A 821 2.48 -9.57 16.97
C TRP A 821 1.70 -9.95 18.21
N ILE A 822 0.95 -11.05 18.17
CA ILE A 822 0.30 -11.58 19.38
C ILE A 822 1.35 -11.98 20.40
N ARG A 823 2.43 -12.66 20.01
CA ARG A 823 3.51 -13.04 20.94
C ARG A 823 4.15 -11.83 21.61
N LYS A 824 4.42 -10.75 20.84
CA LYS A 824 4.91 -9.48 21.38
C LYS A 824 3.89 -8.83 22.32
N ALA A 825 2.62 -8.78 21.94
CA ALA A 825 1.57 -8.23 22.79
C ALA A 825 1.41 -9.03 24.10
N LEU A 826 1.51 -10.37 24.03
CA LEU A 826 1.46 -11.26 25.20
C LEU A 826 2.63 -11.02 26.14
N SER A 827 3.86 -10.86 25.65
CA SER A 827 5.02 -10.58 26.51
C SER A 827 4.88 -9.25 27.23
N ILE A 828 4.33 -8.21 26.57
CA ILE A 828 4.05 -6.91 27.18
C ILE A 828 2.92 -7.00 28.22
N ALA A 829 1.80 -7.64 27.86
CA ALA A 829 0.66 -7.83 28.74
C ALA A 829 1.02 -8.65 29.98
N ALA A 830 1.91 -9.62 29.84
CA ALA A 830 2.36 -10.45 30.94
C ALA A 830 3.06 -9.66 32.04
N VAL A 831 3.78 -8.60 31.68
CA VAL A 831 4.44 -7.78 32.70
C VAL A 831 3.44 -6.94 33.48
N LYS A 832 2.37 -6.49 32.82
CA LYS A 832 1.26 -5.79 33.48
C LYS A 832 0.50 -6.71 34.43
N HIS A 833 0.26 -7.97 34.05
CA HIS A 833 -0.56 -8.95 34.77
C HIS A 833 0.23 -10.06 35.48
N HIS A 834 1.50 -9.80 35.77
CA HIS A 834 2.47 -10.80 36.27
C HIS A 834 1.97 -11.61 37.48
N ALA A 835 1.33 -10.95 38.45
CA ALA A 835 0.84 -11.63 39.65
C ALA A 835 -0.16 -12.77 39.35
N GLY A 836 -1.04 -12.56 38.36
CA GLY A 836 -1.98 -13.59 37.92
C GLY A 836 -1.31 -14.72 37.14
N ILE A 837 -0.33 -14.39 36.30
CA ILE A 837 0.47 -15.39 35.56
C ILE A 837 1.24 -16.28 36.54
N ALA A 838 1.90 -15.70 37.54
CA ALA A 838 2.64 -16.42 38.56
C ALA A 838 1.74 -17.33 39.41
N ALA A 839 0.51 -16.89 39.70
CA ALA A 839 -0.48 -17.71 40.38
C ALA A 839 -0.90 -18.92 39.51
N ALA A 840 -1.24 -18.70 38.24
CA ALA A 840 -1.61 -19.76 37.29
C ALA A 840 -0.50 -20.78 37.05
N SER A 841 0.73 -20.31 36.92
CA SER A 841 1.96 -21.12 36.82
C SER A 841 2.11 -22.06 38.03
N LYS A 842 1.95 -21.50 39.24
CA LYS A 842 2.02 -22.27 40.48
C LYS A 842 0.89 -23.30 40.60
N GLU A 843 -0.32 -22.96 40.16
CA GLU A 843 -1.48 -23.86 40.20
C GLU A 843 -1.40 -25.00 39.18
N SER A 844 -0.93 -24.72 37.97
CA SER A 844 -0.83 -25.72 36.88
C SER A 844 0.40 -26.63 37.00
N GLY A 845 1.43 -26.21 37.74
CA GLY A 845 2.72 -26.90 37.78
C GLY A 845 3.51 -26.82 36.47
N ILE A 846 3.05 -25.99 35.51
CA ILE A 846 3.70 -25.75 34.22
C ILE A 846 4.54 -24.49 34.36
N SER A 847 5.82 -24.57 34.00
CA SER A 847 6.68 -23.39 33.93
C SER A 847 6.17 -22.40 32.89
N GLU A 848 6.16 -21.11 33.23
CA GLU A 848 5.77 -20.03 32.32
C GLU A 848 6.55 -20.08 31.01
N LYS A 849 5.86 -20.26 29.89
CA LYS A 849 6.43 -20.11 28.54
C LYS A 849 6.40 -18.67 28.03
N VAL A 850 5.69 -17.78 28.75
CA VAL A 850 5.71 -16.37 28.42
C VAL A 850 7.09 -15.82 28.77
N GLU A 851 7.81 -15.33 27.77
CA GLU A 851 8.93 -14.43 28.06
C GLU A 851 8.35 -13.17 28.71
N ILE A 852 8.55 -13.00 30.01
CA ILE A 852 8.23 -11.76 30.71
C ILE A 852 9.20 -10.71 30.15
N ALA A 853 8.69 -9.83 29.30
CA ALA A 853 9.46 -8.71 28.80
C ALA A 853 10.03 -7.92 29.98
N GLU A 854 11.28 -7.49 29.92
CA GLU A 854 11.89 -6.76 31.02
C GLU A 854 11.33 -5.32 31.07
N LEU A 855 10.22 -5.11 31.77
CA LEU A 855 9.81 -3.77 32.19
C LEU A 855 10.69 -3.36 33.37
N GLY A 856 11.64 -2.46 33.14
CA GLY A 856 12.46 -1.93 34.22
C GLY A 856 12.09 -0.50 34.57
N LYS A 857 11.46 -0.26 35.72
CA LYS A 857 11.90 0.87 36.55
C LYS A 857 13.31 0.52 37.05
N PRO A 858 14.25 1.46 37.09
CA PRO A 858 15.58 1.16 37.59
C PRO A 858 15.51 0.78 39.07
N ASP A 859 16.11 -0.37 39.42
CA ASP A 859 16.38 -0.74 40.82
C ASP A 859 17.40 0.23 41.44
N GLN A 860 18.27 0.79 40.59
CA GLN A 860 19.26 1.79 40.96
C GLN A 860 19.45 2.80 39.82
N VAL A 861 19.51 4.09 40.16
CA VAL A 861 19.91 5.15 39.22
C VAL A 861 21.27 5.69 39.64
N ILE A 862 22.23 5.68 38.72
CA ILE A 862 23.55 6.27 38.90
C ILE A 862 23.69 7.42 37.91
N VAL A 863 23.91 8.64 38.42
CA VAL A 863 24.38 9.75 37.58
C VAL A 863 25.89 9.61 37.41
N LEU A 864 26.36 9.51 36.17
CA LEU A 864 27.77 9.49 35.79
C LEU A 864 28.05 10.75 34.98
N LYS A 865 28.98 11.58 35.43
CA LYS A 865 29.30 12.85 34.76
C LYS A 865 30.66 12.78 34.09
N THR A 866 30.86 13.63 33.09
CA THR A 866 32.21 13.95 32.64
C THR A 866 32.84 15.00 33.57
N LEU A 867 34.17 14.98 33.72
CA LEU A 867 34.92 16.02 34.43
C LEU A 867 35.39 17.05 33.40
N PRO A 868 34.94 18.33 33.47
CA PRO A 868 35.28 19.34 32.48
C PRO A 868 36.79 19.46 32.26
N HIS A 869 37.22 19.39 31.00
CA HIS A 869 38.62 19.49 30.57
C HIS A 869 39.56 18.36 31.04
N GLU A 870 39.05 17.28 31.64
CA GLU A 870 39.89 16.19 32.16
C GLU A 870 39.84 14.90 31.34
N MET A 871 38.90 14.76 30.39
CA MET A 871 38.66 13.51 29.66
C MET A 871 38.54 12.30 30.61
N LYS A 872 37.73 12.48 31.67
CA LYS A 872 37.48 11.47 32.70
C LYS A 872 36.00 11.47 33.09
N TYR A 873 35.56 10.34 33.62
CA TYR A 873 34.31 10.27 34.36
C TYR A 873 34.52 10.76 35.80
N ASP A 874 33.50 11.36 36.40
CA ASP A 874 33.50 11.78 37.81
C ASP A 874 33.60 10.60 38.79
N LYS A 875 33.27 9.40 38.31
CA LYS A 875 33.38 8.13 39.03
C LYS A 875 34.16 7.16 38.19
N THR A 876 35.13 6.47 38.80
CA THR A 876 35.91 5.40 38.18
C THR A 876 35.47 4.01 38.66
N VAL A 877 34.65 3.94 39.69
CA VAL A 877 34.07 2.69 40.22
C VAL A 877 32.57 2.89 40.43
N LEU A 878 31.77 2.03 39.81
CA LEU A 878 30.34 1.92 40.01
C LEU A 878 30.03 0.58 40.67
N HIS A 879 28.96 0.52 41.46
CA HIS A 879 28.50 -0.72 42.09
C HIS A 879 27.05 -0.96 41.75
N ALA A 880 26.74 -2.19 41.32
CA ALA A 880 25.37 -2.63 41.07
C ALA A 880 25.21 -4.11 41.40
N LYS A 881 23.98 -4.51 41.76
CA LYS A 881 23.68 -5.89 42.13
C LYS A 881 23.41 -6.73 40.87
N ALA A 882 24.01 -7.92 40.80
CA ALA A 882 23.83 -8.86 39.70
C ALA A 882 22.34 -9.11 39.42
N GLY A 883 21.95 -9.04 38.15
CA GLY A 883 20.59 -9.31 37.70
C GLY A 883 19.55 -8.20 37.94
N THR A 884 19.91 -7.08 38.58
CA THR A 884 19.01 -5.91 38.76
C THR A 884 19.00 -5.00 37.53
N ILE A 885 18.03 -4.09 37.43
CA ILE A 885 17.98 -3.04 36.40
C ILE A 885 18.73 -1.81 36.88
N LEU A 886 19.82 -1.48 36.21
CA LEU A 886 20.59 -0.26 36.44
C LEU A 886 20.27 0.78 35.37
N GLU A 887 20.00 2.01 35.80
CA GLU A 887 19.98 3.18 34.91
C GLU A 887 21.21 4.04 35.19
N ILE A 888 22.06 4.22 34.18
CA ILE A 888 23.14 5.19 34.21
C ILE A 888 22.68 6.44 33.45
N VAL A 889 22.45 7.53 34.18
CA VAL A 889 22.24 8.85 33.59
C VAL A 889 23.61 9.45 33.31
N PHE A 890 24.05 9.33 32.07
CA PHE A 890 25.30 9.91 31.61
C PHE A 890 25.09 11.40 31.30
N ASP A 891 25.74 12.28 32.06
CA ASP A 891 25.58 13.74 32.04
C ASP A 891 26.89 14.37 31.53
N ASN A 892 26.90 14.76 30.25
CA ASN A 892 28.09 15.30 29.64
C ASN A 892 28.20 16.81 29.91
N VAL A 893 28.95 17.17 30.95
CA VAL A 893 29.21 18.57 31.32
C VAL A 893 30.52 19.11 30.75
N ASP A 894 31.22 18.33 29.92
CA ASP A 894 32.46 18.73 29.26
C ASP A 894 32.17 19.45 27.93
N PHE A 895 33.15 20.17 27.40
CA PHE A 895 33.02 20.94 26.15
C PHE A 895 33.09 20.06 24.90
N MET A 896 33.44 18.78 25.04
CA MET A 896 33.58 17.82 23.95
C MET A 896 32.58 16.68 24.07
N GLN A 897 32.36 15.96 22.97
CA GLN A 897 31.44 14.83 22.93
C GLN A 897 32.02 13.59 23.63
N HIS A 898 31.17 12.86 24.34
CA HIS A 898 31.56 11.61 25.02
C HIS A 898 30.47 10.57 24.88
N ASN A 899 30.82 9.29 25.00
CA ASN A 899 29.89 8.19 25.12
C ASN A 899 30.34 7.27 26.26
N LEU A 900 29.50 6.30 26.61
CA LEU A 900 29.77 5.30 27.64
C LEU A 900 29.51 3.91 27.06
N LEU A 901 30.50 3.03 27.08
CA LEU A 901 30.38 1.62 26.70
C LEU A 901 30.65 0.75 27.93
N ILE A 902 29.75 -0.19 28.25
CA ILE A 902 29.95 -1.23 29.26
C ILE A 902 30.44 -2.50 28.56
N LEU A 903 31.52 -3.10 29.07
CA LEU A 903 32.27 -4.14 28.39
C LEU A 903 32.32 -5.46 29.18
N LYS A 904 32.62 -6.57 28.50
CA LYS A 904 32.93 -7.86 29.15
C LYS A 904 34.20 -7.76 30.02
N PRO A 905 34.31 -8.50 31.14
CA PRO A 905 35.53 -8.55 31.93
C PRO A 905 36.77 -8.92 31.08
N GLY A 906 37.88 -8.21 31.28
CA GLY A 906 39.13 -8.44 30.54
C GLY A 906 39.17 -7.95 29.09
N SER A 907 38.12 -7.27 28.59
CA SER A 907 38.02 -6.87 27.18
C SER A 907 38.41 -5.42 26.84
N LEU A 908 38.80 -4.62 27.84
CA LEU A 908 39.04 -3.18 27.70
C LEU A 908 39.98 -2.83 26.53
N ALA A 909 41.15 -3.46 26.45
CA ALA A 909 42.13 -3.18 25.41
C ALA A 909 41.62 -3.51 23.99
N ARG A 910 40.98 -4.67 23.83
CA ARG A 910 40.44 -5.11 22.54
C ARG A 910 39.32 -4.20 22.03
N VAL A 911 38.44 -3.74 22.92
CA VAL A 911 37.37 -2.81 22.54
C VAL A 911 37.94 -1.42 22.26
N GLY A 912 38.91 -0.97 23.05
CA GLY A 912 39.62 0.28 22.82
C GLY A 912 40.31 0.34 21.45
N GLU A 913 41.05 -0.71 21.09
CA GLU A 913 41.70 -0.84 19.78
C GLU A 913 40.67 -0.86 18.64
N ALA A 914 39.55 -1.55 18.80
CA ALA A 914 38.47 -1.56 17.82
C ALA A 914 37.79 -0.18 17.67
N ALA A 915 37.74 0.61 18.74
CA ALA A 915 37.25 1.99 18.70
C ALA A 915 38.22 2.92 17.97
N ASP A 916 39.53 2.77 18.18
CA ASP A 916 40.54 3.51 17.45
C ASP A 916 40.50 3.17 15.95
N GLN A 917 40.40 1.88 15.59
CA GLN A 917 40.23 1.45 14.20
C GLN A 917 38.95 2.03 13.57
N LEU A 918 37.84 2.06 14.32
CA LEU A 918 36.59 2.66 13.85
C LEU A 918 36.74 4.18 13.62
N ALA A 919 37.55 4.87 14.41
CA ALA A 919 37.82 6.29 14.24
C ALA A 919 38.53 6.63 12.93
N GLU A 920 39.24 5.66 12.33
CA GLU A 920 39.95 5.81 11.05
C GLU A 920 39.02 5.59 9.82
N THR A 921 37.79 5.15 10.03
CA THR A 921 36.82 4.86 8.95
C THR A 921 35.93 6.06 8.61
N LEU A 922 35.50 6.17 7.34
CA LEU A 922 34.58 7.23 6.88
C LEU A 922 33.21 7.20 7.58
N ASP A 923 32.78 6.04 8.08
CA ASP A 923 31.50 5.84 8.76
C ASP A 923 31.60 5.90 10.30
N GLY A 924 32.79 6.13 10.88
CA GLY A 924 33.02 6.11 12.33
C GLY A 924 32.11 7.07 13.12
N ALA A 925 31.92 8.29 12.61
CA ALA A 925 31.01 9.28 13.21
C ALA A 925 29.53 8.86 13.09
N SER A 926 29.11 8.29 11.94
CA SER A 926 27.75 7.78 11.76
C SER A 926 27.44 6.60 12.70
N ARG A 927 28.49 5.86 13.09
CA ARG A 927 28.42 4.75 14.05
C ARG A 927 28.68 5.18 15.49
N GLN A 928 28.75 6.49 15.75
CA GLN A 928 28.91 7.07 17.09
C GLN A 928 30.15 6.55 17.82
N TYR A 929 31.16 6.12 17.06
CA TYR A 929 32.38 5.47 17.54
C TYR A 929 32.14 4.22 18.42
N VAL A 930 31.03 3.50 18.24
CA VAL A 930 30.74 2.25 18.95
C VAL A 930 31.14 1.03 18.08
N PRO A 931 32.18 0.25 18.46
CA PRO A 931 32.56 -0.96 17.73
C PRO A 931 31.49 -2.05 17.82
N ARG A 932 31.21 -2.72 16.70
CA ARG A 932 30.25 -3.85 16.66
C ARG A 932 30.96 -5.17 16.93
N ILE A 933 31.40 -5.36 18.17
CA ILE A 933 32.06 -6.58 18.62
C ILE A 933 31.36 -7.14 19.87
N PRO A 934 31.34 -8.47 20.09
CA PRO A 934 30.54 -9.11 21.14
C PRO A 934 31.00 -8.79 22.57
N GLU A 935 32.13 -8.11 22.73
CA GLU A 935 32.66 -7.64 24.01
C GLU A 935 32.01 -6.34 24.51
N VAL A 936 31.34 -5.57 23.64
CA VAL A 936 30.52 -4.41 24.02
C VAL A 936 29.15 -4.91 24.45
N LEU A 937 28.82 -4.79 25.73
CA LEU A 937 27.56 -5.26 26.29
C LEU A 937 26.45 -4.22 26.12
N HIS A 938 26.74 -2.97 26.47
CA HIS A 938 25.81 -1.84 26.39
C HIS A 938 26.58 -0.58 25.99
N ALA A 939 25.92 0.35 25.30
CA ALA A 939 26.53 1.60 24.91
C ALA A 939 25.51 2.74 24.88
N THR A 940 25.94 3.96 25.20
CA THR A 940 25.22 5.17 24.83
C THR A 940 25.56 5.56 23.39
N PRO A 941 24.72 6.37 22.71
CA PRO A 941 25.18 7.17 21.59
C PRO A 941 26.23 8.18 22.05
N LEU A 942 26.79 8.92 21.11
CA LEU A 942 27.67 10.05 21.40
C LEU A 942 26.83 11.20 21.95
N VAL A 943 27.09 11.61 23.19
CA VAL A 943 26.33 12.62 23.94
C VAL A 943 27.02 13.98 23.79
N ASN A 944 26.28 15.01 23.36
CA ASN A 944 26.83 16.33 23.15
C ASN A 944 27.11 17.06 24.48
N PRO A 945 27.96 18.11 24.47
CA PRO A 945 28.11 19.02 25.60
C PRO A 945 26.76 19.51 26.14
N ALA A 946 26.61 19.51 27.47
CA ALA A 946 25.41 19.86 28.22
C ALA A 946 24.17 18.97 27.98
N GLU A 947 24.32 17.81 27.33
CA GLU A 947 23.24 16.82 27.19
C GLU A 947 23.36 15.68 28.21
N LYS A 948 22.23 15.00 28.41
CA LYS A 948 22.15 13.77 29.21
C LYS A 948 21.59 12.63 28.39
N TYR A 949 22.08 11.43 28.67
CA TYR A 949 21.53 10.20 28.10
C TYR A 949 21.29 9.18 29.21
N SER A 950 20.12 8.55 29.21
CA SER A 950 19.78 7.49 30.15
C SER A 950 20.04 6.12 29.53
N LEU A 951 21.05 5.42 30.04
CA LEU A 951 21.36 4.04 29.66
C LEU A 951 20.76 3.08 30.70
N ARG A 952 19.66 2.42 30.34
CA ARG A 952 19.02 1.41 31.18
C ARG A 952 19.33 0.01 30.67
N PHE A 953 19.79 -0.87 31.56
CA PHE A 953 20.12 -2.24 31.21
C PHE A 953 20.04 -3.17 32.43
N ARG A 954 19.91 -4.47 32.18
CA ARG A 954 20.06 -5.48 33.22
C ARG A 954 21.53 -5.70 33.53
N VAL A 955 21.90 -5.52 34.79
CA VAL A 955 23.24 -5.80 35.31
C VAL A 955 23.56 -7.28 35.08
N PRO A 956 24.73 -7.63 34.52
CA PRO A 956 25.12 -9.01 34.28
C PRO A 956 24.89 -9.92 35.50
N ALA A 957 24.40 -11.13 35.26
CA ALA A 957 24.11 -12.09 36.34
C ALA A 957 25.39 -12.64 37.01
N GLU A 958 26.52 -12.60 36.30
CA GLU A 958 27.82 -13.02 36.82
C GLU A 958 28.49 -11.86 37.57
N PRO A 959 28.74 -12.00 38.89
CA PRO A 959 29.52 -11.03 39.64
C PRO A 959 30.93 -10.88 39.05
N GLY A 960 31.41 -9.66 38.96
CA GLY A 960 32.70 -9.37 38.33
C GLY A 960 32.96 -7.89 38.13
N ALA A 961 34.16 -7.59 37.67
CA ALA A 961 34.58 -6.25 37.29
C ALA A 961 34.36 -6.04 35.80
N TYR A 962 33.32 -5.28 35.44
CA TYR A 962 32.97 -4.96 34.06
C TYR A 962 33.55 -3.59 33.71
N PRO A 963 34.57 -3.50 32.84
CA PRO A 963 35.12 -2.21 32.48
C PRO A 963 34.10 -1.38 31.70
N TYR A 964 34.14 -0.06 31.88
CA TYR A 964 33.46 0.87 31.01
C TYR A 964 34.41 1.94 30.48
N ILE A 965 34.19 2.39 29.26
CA ILE A 965 35.09 3.32 28.54
C ILE A 965 34.29 4.40 27.82
N CYS A 966 34.93 5.52 27.50
CA CYS A 966 34.51 6.39 26.40
C CYS A 966 35.29 5.99 25.15
N SER A 967 34.58 5.63 24.08
CA SER A 967 35.16 5.20 22.80
C SER A 967 35.28 6.31 21.77
N TYR A 968 34.93 7.56 22.11
CA TYR A 968 35.31 8.72 21.30
C TYR A 968 36.83 8.69 21.04
N PRO A 969 37.29 9.04 19.83
CA PRO A 969 38.66 8.74 19.39
C PRO A 969 39.73 9.13 20.40
N GLY A 970 40.55 8.16 20.82
CA GLY A 970 41.65 8.35 21.78
C GLY A 970 41.26 8.40 23.27
N HIS A 971 39.97 8.49 23.63
CA HIS A 971 39.55 8.71 25.02
C HIS A 971 39.70 7.48 25.92
N TRP A 972 39.49 6.27 25.40
CA TRP A 972 39.36 5.05 26.22
C TRP A 972 40.58 4.74 27.11
N ARG A 973 41.78 5.23 26.74
CA ARG A 973 43.02 5.06 27.50
C ARG A 973 43.03 5.76 28.86
N ILE A 974 42.26 6.85 28.97
CA ILE A 974 42.23 7.72 30.15
C ILE A 974 40.82 7.88 30.74
N MET A 975 39.80 7.73 29.91
CA MET A 975 38.39 7.88 30.26
C MET A 975 37.73 6.51 30.40
N ASN A 976 38.04 5.83 31.49
CA ASN A 976 37.51 4.52 31.80
C ASN A 976 37.28 4.32 33.30
N GLY A 977 36.53 3.28 33.63
CA GLY A 977 36.29 2.84 34.99
C GLY A 977 35.76 1.41 35.03
N VAL A 978 35.28 0.98 36.18
CA VAL A 978 34.80 -0.39 36.40
C VAL A 978 33.42 -0.37 37.08
N LEU A 979 32.47 -1.08 36.49
CA LEU A 979 31.22 -1.46 37.13
C LEU A 979 31.44 -2.78 37.87
N ASN A 980 31.55 -2.70 39.20
CA ASN A 980 31.62 -3.84 40.09
C ASN A 980 30.24 -4.43 40.30
N VAL A 981 30.01 -5.57 39.68
CA VAL A 981 28.79 -6.36 39.84
C VAL A 981 28.95 -7.25 41.05
N VAL A 982 28.12 -6.99 42.07
CA VAL A 982 28.13 -7.73 43.35
C VAL A 982 26.88 -8.60 43.49
N ARG A 983 26.94 -9.61 44.35
CA ARG A 983 25.80 -10.52 44.59
C ARG A 983 24.64 -9.86 45.30
#